data_AF-A0A6J1LCG5-F1
#
_entry.id   AF-A0A6J1LCG5-F1
#
_cell.length_a   1.000
_cell.length_b   1.000
_cell.length_c   1.000
_cell.angle_alpha   90.00
_cell.angle_beta   90.00
_cell.angle_gamma   90.00
#
_symmetry.space_group_name_H-M   'P 1'
#
loop_
_entity.id
_entity.type
_entity.pdbx_description
1 polymer ?
#
loop_
_entity_poly.entity_id
_entity_poly.type
_entity_poly.pdbx_seq_one_letter_code
_entity_poly.pdbx_strand_id
1 'polypeptide(L)'
;MSYHGSNDNHTFRVNVRLHRFGTNFSGSFPDLSRPEPIGFYSVNESREFQDNAKNSSFLRLPHPSKMPLDLNAGIKNVQRKSVDPDYLDIYHICQYIYNHQEHLRTSSTGRMELLADFVTLRGVLRQIMCTPYQRNRDYRLMATCLNGTTYISKVETSEQRIESQQMTRHQQDMCSWGFKFEQYCTTPQPDRSPVTCTPVNESKEFACVYRTKLNGLCLIYGAEMDCIKSDVYVDLNDPEQLRLAEFIELKTSAYKMTQKQQHTFDNYKSLNWWSQSFLVGIDTIIAGLRDDNGLVHDIKEYSVRELYRHKPWSPAAMTTFLSNFLHELKSLMHRIKDSNAVVIIDYKAGRNKIQYSVRRGPDVKPILPEWYRQMMQDSQGTPTLLPAQGFDPVKDAHDLRKAMKGFGTDEDKLIEIICRRNNEQRQEIQRQYKTHFGKDLIEDIKSETSGNFQKLLVGLLRPIVDYYCAELNDAMAGLGTDEEVLIEILCTLSNVEIHTIKNQYLRLYGAHLESELKSETSGNFKRLLTSLCAAARDESGRVDPNKAKEDARELLKAGELRVGTDESMFNMILCQRNYQQLKFIFQEYESVTGHSLEKALKKEFSGDIMEGLIAIYKCVTNKAEYFASRLHKSMAGIGTNDKQLIRVIITRCEIDLADIKGAFERLYGKSLKSWIKGDTSGHYKHALYALVGEQRSS
;
A
#
# COMPACT_ATOMS: atom_id res chain seq x y z
N MET A 1 -23.65 -8.18 23.34
CA MET A 1 -22.86 -8.96 24.32
C MET A 1 -21.51 -8.31 24.47
N SER A 2 -21.23 -7.79 25.66
CA SER A 2 -20.00 -7.08 26.02
C SER A 2 -18.79 -8.02 25.97
N TYR A 3 -17.92 -7.86 24.98
CA TYR A 3 -16.60 -8.49 24.97
C TYR A 3 -15.70 -7.73 25.96
N HIS A 4 -15.69 -8.17 27.22
CA HIS A 4 -14.53 -7.94 28.07
C HIS A 4 -13.39 -8.80 27.52
N GLY A 5 -12.51 -8.22 26.72
CA GLY A 5 -11.32 -8.89 26.21
C GLY A 5 -10.42 -9.28 27.38
N SER A 6 -10.36 -10.56 27.71
CA SER A 6 -9.40 -11.08 28.69
C SER A 6 -7.99 -10.94 28.12
N ASN A 7 -7.13 -10.22 28.84
CA ASN A 7 -5.69 -10.20 28.58
C ASN A 7 -5.11 -11.53 29.05
N ASP A 8 -5.21 -12.55 28.21
CA ASP A 8 -4.66 -13.86 28.52
C ASP A 8 -3.12 -13.85 28.34
N ASN A 9 -2.36 -13.83 29.44
CA ASN A 9 -0.92 -14.07 29.44
C ASN A 9 -0.63 -15.58 29.27
N HIS A 10 -0.87 -16.13 28.08
CA HIS A 10 -0.44 -17.49 27.76
C HIS A 10 1.05 -17.52 27.45
N THR A 11 1.83 -18.24 28.27
CA THR A 11 3.27 -18.43 28.05
C THR A 11 3.50 -19.82 27.47
N PHE A 12 3.58 -19.97 26.14
CA PHE A 12 4.05 -21.22 25.55
C PHE A 12 5.49 -21.05 25.06
N ARG A 13 6.34 -22.04 25.35
CA ARG A 13 7.71 -22.09 24.82
C ARG A 13 7.60 -22.53 23.37
N VAL A 14 8.04 -21.70 22.42
CA VAL A 14 8.21 -22.20 21.06
C VAL A 14 9.39 -23.18 21.12
N ASN A 15 9.11 -24.48 20.95
CA ASN A 15 10.11 -25.55 21.03
C ASN A 15 10.97 -25.60 19.75
N VAL A 16 11.53 -24.46 19.34
CA VAL A 16 12.51 -24.45 18.23
C VAL A 16 13.88 -24.78 18.80
N ARG A 17 14.39 -25.97 18.48
CA ARG A 17 15.72 -26.41 18.90
C ARG A 17 16.79 -25.55 18.21
N LEU A 18 17.54 -24.78 18.98
CA LEU A 18 18.64 -23.95 18.48
C LEU A 18 19.91 -24.79 18.25
N HIS A 19 20.50 -24.66 17.06
CA HIS A 19 21.76 -25.34 16.72
C HIS A 19 22.93 -24.75 17.53
N ARG A 20 23.94 -25.57 17.85
CA ARG A 20 25.12 -25.15 18.65
C ARG A 20 26.22 -24.58 17.76
N PHE A 21 26.97 -23.62 18.30
CA PHE A 21 28.08 -22.99 17.60
C PHE A 21 29.22 -24.01 17.39
N GLY A 22 29.83 -24.05 16.21
CA GLY A 22 30.97 -24.92 15.91
C GLY A 22 30.69 -26.42 15.81
N THR A 23 29.43 -26.87 15.94
CA THR A 23 29.05 -28.27 15.71
C THR A 23 28.69 -28.52 14.26
N ASN A 24 28.98 -29.71 13.73
CA ASN A 24 28.51 -30.09 12.40
C ASN A 24 26.99 -30.21 12.39
N PHE A 25 26.33 -29.47 11.49
CA PHE A 25 24.90 -29.62 11.25
C PHE A 25 24.66 -30.79 10.29
N SER A 26 23.96 -31.82 10.74
CA SER A 26 23.69 -33.04 9.96
C SER A 26 22.42 -33.00 9.12
N GLY A 27 21.63 -31.93 9.20
CA GLY A 27 20.41 -31.76 8.42
C GLY A 27 20.70 -31.31 6.98
N SER A 28 19.83 -31.71 6.05
CA SER A 28 19.86 -31.19 4.67
C SER A 28 19.42 -29.73 4.63
N PHE A 29 19.85 -29.02 3.58
CA PHE A 29 19.34 -27.69 3.31
C PHE A 29 17.83 -27.79 2.99
N PRO A 30 16.95 -26.96 3.62
CA PRO A 30 15.52 -26.95 3.33
C PRO A 30 15.21 -26.69 1.85
N ASP A 31 14.07 -27.18 1.38
CA ASP A 31 13.58 -26.82 0.05
C ASP A 31 13.27 -25.31 0.02
N LEU A 32 13.99 -24.57 -0.81
CA LEU A 32 13.87 -23.13 -0.96
C LEU A 32 13.92 -22.80 -2.44
N SER A 33 12.84 -22.23 -2.98
CA SER A 33 12.86 -21.71 -4.34
C SER A 33 13.79 -20.50 -4.44
N ARG A 34 14.31 -20.23 -5.64
CA ARG A 34 15.02 -18.98 -5.90
C ARG A 34 14.10 -17.79 -5.54
N PRO A 35 14.58 -16.79 -4.78
CA PRO A 35 13.85 -15.55 -4.58
C PRO A 35 13.56 -14.89 -5.93
N GLU A 36 12.28 -14.65 -6.20
CA GLU A 36 11.80 -14.04 -7.44
C GLU A 36 11.43 -12.59 -7.15
N PRO A 37 12.06 -11.59 -7.78
CA PRO A 37 11.61 -10.21 -7.69
C PRO A 37 10.28 -10.08 -8.44
N ILE A 38 9.21 -9.73 -7.72
CA ILE A 38 7.85 -9.56 -8.28
C ILE A 38 7.50 -8.09 -8.52
N GLY A 39 8.32 -7.16 -8.02
CA GLY A 39 8.21 -5.73 -8.28
C GLY A 39 9.15 -4.92 -7.39
N PHE A 40 8.95 -3.61 -7.36
CA PHE A 40 9.80 -2.66 -6.65
C PHE A 40 9.05 -1.37 -6.31
N TYR A 41 9.63 -0.57 -5.42
CA TYR A 41 9.18 0.78 -5.13
C TYR A 41 10.34 1.63 -4.61
N SER A 42 10.18 2.96 -4.68
CA SER A 42 11.08 3.94 -4.11
C SER A 42 10.41 4.65 -2.92
N VAL A 43 11.21 5.15 -2.00
CA VAL A 43 10.76 5.98 -0.87
C VAL A 43 11.52 7.30 -0.90
N ASN A 44 10.83 8.42 -0.99
CA ASN A 44 11.46 9.74 -1.13
C ASN A 44 12.01 10.29 0.20
N GLU A 45 12.59 11.50 0.17
CA GLU A 45 13.15 12.17 1.35
C GLU A 45 12.14 12.34 2.49
N SER A 46 10.87 12.53 2.15
CA SER A 46 9.75 12.67 3.08
C SER A 46 9.16 11.33 3.54
N ARG A 47 9.81 10.19 3.21
CA ARG A 47 9.33 8.83 3.51
C ARG A 47 8.05 8.42 2.77
N GLU A 48 7.66 9.15 1.74
CA GLU A 48 6.49 8.85 0.92
C GLU A 48 6.80 7.76 -0.11
N PHE A 49 5.84 6.86 -0.28
CA PHE A 49 5.91 5.77 -1.24
C PHE A 49 5.82 6.28 -2.68
N GLN A 50 6.65 5.73 -3.55
CA GLN A 50 6.68 6.02 -4.97
C GLN A 50 6.74 4.70 -5.75
N ASP A 51 5.69 4.42 -6.52
CA ASP A 51 5.56 3.20 -7.32
C ASP A 51 6.39 3.29 -8.59
N ASN A 52 7.72 3.36 -8.42
CA ASN A 52 8.70 3.47 -9.50
C ASN A 52 10.12 3.14 -8.99
N ALA A 53 11.07 3.08 -9.92
CA ALA A 53 12.48 2.82 -9.65
C ALA A 53 13.33 4.10 -9.55
N LYS A 54 12.75 5.25 -9.19
CA LYS A 54 13.45 6.56 -9.21
C LYS A 54 14.70 6.60 -8.33
N ASN A 55 14.71 5.87 -7.23
CA ASN A 55 15.86 5.79 -6.33
C ASN A 55 16.79 4.59 -6.61
N SER A 56 16.54 3.82 -7.67
CA SER A 56 17.49 2.78 -8.08
C SER A 56 18.81 3.41 -8.51
N SER A 57 19.90 2.67 -8.32
CA SER A 57 21.24 3.14 -8.65
C SER A 57 22.07 2.03 -9.28
N PHE A 58 23.09 2.42 -10.03
CA PHE A 58 24.01 1.54 -10.74
C PHE A 58 25.39 1.59 -10.09
N LEU A 59 26.06 0.45 -10.03
CA LEU A 59 27.40 0.33 -9.47
C LEU A 59 28.41 1.07 -10.35
N ARG A 60 29.18 1.96 -9.74
CA ARG A 60 30.33 2.64 -10.35
C ARG A 60 31.45 2.82 -9.32
N LEU A 61 32.39 1.88 -9.31
CA LEU A 61 33.49 1.91 -8.36
C LEU A 61 34.45 3.08 -8.60
N PRO A 62 34.96 3.72 -7.54
CA PRO A 62 35.95 4.78 -7.67
C PRO A 62 37.29 4.21 -8.15
N HIS A 63 37.99 4.98 -8.99
CA HIS A 63 39.32 4.61 -9.46
C HIS A 63 40.31 4.49 -8.28
N PRO A 64 41.25 3.53 -8.27
CA PRO A 64 42.21 3.34 -7.17
C PRO A 64 43.01 4.60 -6.81
N SER A 65 43.27 5.49 -7.77
CA SER A 65 43.96 6.77 -7.53
C SER A 65 43.19 7.76 -6.66
N LYS A 66 41.90 7.50 -6.37
CA LYS A 66 41.07 8.31 -5.47
C LYS A 66 41.14 7.83 -4.01
N MET A 67 41.88 6.76 -3.72
CA MET A 67 42.03 6.25 -2.36
C MET A 67 43.03 7.09 -1.54
N PRO A 68 42.80 7.26 -0.22
CA PRO A 68 41.66 6.76 0.53
C PRO A 68 40.38 7.60 0.36
N LEU A 69 39.21 6.95 0.44
CA LEU A 69 37.92 7.67 0.44
C LEU A 69 37.54 8.09 1.87
N ASP A 70 37.17 9.35 2.06
CA ASP A 70 36.75 9.86 3.37
C ASP A 70 35.23 9.68 3.58
N LEU A 71 34.85 8.78 4.49
CA LEU A 71 33.44 8.54 4.85
C LEU A 71 32.85 9.64 5.74
N ASN A 72 33.67 10.56 6.26
CA ASN A 72 33.21 11.73 7.02
C ASN A 72 32.95 12.95 6.11
N ALA A 73 33.28 12.86 4.82
CA ALA A 73 33.07 13.96 3.89
C ALA A 73 31.58 14.31 3.77
N GLY A 74 31.21 15.50 4.25
CA GLY A 74 29.82 15.98 4.28
C GLY A 74 28.99 15.50 5.47
N ILE A 75 29.59 14.81 6.45
CA ILE A 75 28.86 14.21 7.58
C ILE A 75 28.14 15.24 8.47
N LYS A 76 28.62 16.48 8.49
CA LYS A 76 28.00 17.60 9.23
C LYS A 76 26.61 17.97 8.70
N ASN A 77 26.32 17.66 7.44
CA ASN A 77 25.09 18.03 6.77
C ASN A 77 24.19 16.80 6.46
N VAL A 78 24.48 15.64 7.05
CA VAL A 78 23.71 14.40 6.82
C VAL A 78 22.24 14.64 7.11
N GLN A 79 21.39 14.28 6.16
CA GLN A 79 19.95 14.20 6.33
C GLN A 79 19.64 12.82 6.93
N ARG A 80 19.50 12.77 8.26
CA ARG A 80 19.22 11.53 8.98
C ARG A 80 17.75 11.14 8.85
N LYS A 81 17.49 9.84 8.86
CA LYS A 81 16.13 9.29 8.83
C LYS A 81 15.35 9.72 10.07
N SER A 82 14.19 10.36 9.86
CA SER A 82 13.27 10.68 10.95
C SER A 82 12.71 9.40 11.57
N VAL A 83 12.72 9.32 12.90
CA VAL A 83 12.14 8.19 13.64
C VAL A 83 10.73 8.57 14.06
N ASP A 84 9.75 8.16 13.28
CA ASP A 84 8.35 8.21 13.71
C ASP A 84 8.07 6.98 14.60
N PRO A 85 7.77 7.17 15.89
CA PRO A 85 7.50 6.06 16.82
C PRO A 85 6.24 5.25 16.45
N ASP A 86 5.32 5.84 15.68
CA ASP A 86 4.10 5.21 15.22
C ASP A 86 4.23 4.55 13.84
N TYR A 87 5.37 4.74 13.17
CA TYR A 87 5.68 4.07 11.91
C TYR A 87 5.52 2.55 12.03
N LEU A 88 4.89 1.97 11.02
CA LEU A 88 4.71 0.54 10.87
C LEU A 88 5.72 0.05 9.84
N ASP A 89 6.66 -0.82 10.23
CA ASP A 89 7.74 -1.26 9.34
C ASP A 89 7.21 -1.83 8.02
N ILE A 90 6.07 -2.52 8.05
CA ILE A 90 5.46 -3.13 6.87
C ILE A 90 4.57 -2.19 6.04
N TYR A 91 4.52 -0.89 6.36
CA TYR A 91 3.62 0.06 5.70
C TYR A 91 3.83 0.12 4.19
N HIS A 92 5.07 0.28 3.72
CA HIS A 92 5.36 0.39 2.28
C HIS A 92 5.13 -0.90 1.52
N ILE A 93 5.37 -2.08 2.11
CA ILE A 93 5.03 -3.35 1.44
C ILE A 93 3.52 -3.57 1.36
N CYS A 94 2.75 -3.13 2.37
CA CYS A 94 1.30 -3.09 2.25
C CYS A 94 0.87 -2.19 1.09
N GLN A 95 1.48 -1.00 0.92
CA GLN A 95 1.14 -0.09 -0.18
C GLN A 95 1.46 -0.69 -1.55
N TYR A 96 2.60 -1.37 -1.66
CA TYR A 96 2.92 -2.14 -2.86
C TYR A 96 1.84 -3.20 -3.14
N ILE A 97 1.44 -4.01 -2.15
CA ILE A 97 0.39 -5.03 -2.36
C ILE A 97 -0.95 -4.39 -2.77
N TYR A 98 -1.26 -3.20 -2.25
CA TYR A 98 -2.48 -2.47 -2.62
C TYR A 98 -2.46 -2.01 -4.08
N ASN A 99 -1.33 -1.49 -4.56
CA ASN A 99 -1.16 -1.02 -5.93
C ASN A 99 -1.07 -2.17 -6.95
N HIS A 100 -0.58 -3.35 -6.54
CA HIS A 100 -0.29 -4.51 -7.39
C HIS A 100 -1.22 -5.69 -7.03
N GLN A 101 -2.50 -5.53 -7.36
CA GLN A 101 -3.57 -6.45 -6.95
C GLN A 101 -3.55 -7.82 -7.63
N GLU A 102 -2.73 -8.02 -8.66
CA GLU A 102 -2.56 -9.32 -9.33
C GLU A 102 -1.99 -10.41 -8.40
N HIS A 103 -1.51 -10.02 -7.21
CA HIS A 103 -1.08 -10.94 -6.16
C HIS A 103 -2.21 -11.40 -5.23
N LEU A 104 -3.39 -10.77 -5.35
CA LEU A 104 -4.59 -11.06 -4.59
C LEU A 104 -5.51 -11.98 -5.40
N ARG A 105 -6.33 -12.74 -4.69
CA ARG A 105 -7.44 -13.49 -5.27
C ARG A 105 -8.68 -13.31 -4.41
N THR A 106 -9.85 -13.48 -5.00
CA THR A 106 -11.09 -13.57 -4.24
C THR A 106 -11.36 -15.03 -3.92
N SER A 107 -11.51 -15.36 -2.64
CA SER A 107 -11.88 -16.69 -2.18
C SER A 107 -13.31 -17.05 -2.61
N SER A 108 -13.67 -18.32 -2.51
CA SER A 108 -15.04 -18.79 -2.76
C SER A 108 -16.09 -18.16 -1.82
N THR A 109 -15.66 -17.52 -0.72
CA THR A 109 -16.52 -16.79 0.22
C THR A 109 -16.54 -15.28 -0.01
N GLY A 110 -15.95 -14.81 -1.11
CA GLY A 110 -15.92 -13.39 -1.46
C GLY A 110 -14.85 -12.57 -0.73
N ARG A 111 -13.95 -13.21 0.03
CA ARG A 111 -12.88 -12.53 0.77
C ARG A 111 -11.63 -12.37 -0.08
N MET A 112 -10.99 -11.21 -0.02
CA MET A 112 -9.67 -11.02 -0.64
C MET A 112 -8.60 -11.79 0.13
N GLU A 113 -7.90 -12.69 -0.55
CA GLU A 113 -6.79 -13.47 -0.02
C GLU A 113 -5.52 -13.15 -0.81
N LEU A 114 -4.40 -12.98 -0.10
CA LEU A 114 -3.11 -12.91 -0.75
C LEU A 114 -2.63 -14.33 -1.07
N LEU A 115 -2.00 -14.53 -2.23
CA LEU A 115 -1.36 -15.80 -2.60
C LEU A 115 -0.05 -16.04 -1.83
N ALA A 116 -0.03 -15.76 -0.52
CA ALA A 116 1.11 -15.92 0.37
C ALA A 116 0.68 -16.29 1.79
N ASP A 117 1.51 -17.12 2.44
CA ASP A 117 1.35 -17.48 3.84
C ASP A 117 1.91 -16.42 4.78
N PHE A 118 2.97 -15.73 4.33
CA PHE A 118 3.65 -14.70 5.12
C PHE A 118 3.94 -13.44 4.32
N VAL A 119 3.77 -12.29 4.97
CA VAL A 119 4.22 -10.98 4.49
C VAL A 119 5.13 -10.35 5.53
N THR A 120 6.33 -9.92 5.14
CA THR A 120 7.29 -9.31 6.06
C THR A 120 8.37 -8.50 5.33
N LEU A 121 9.49 -8.21 5.99
CA LEU A 121 10.67 -7.58 5.38
C LEU A 121 11.88 -8.52 5.48
N ARG A 122 12.82 -8.39 4.55
CA ARG A 122 14.10 -9.14 4.55
C ARG A 122 14.82 -9.04 5.90
N GLY A 123 14.81 -7.86 6.53
CA GLY A 123 15.43 -7.65 7.84
C GLY A 123 14.88 -8.57 8.94
N VAL A 124 13.57 -8.86 8.91
CA VAL A 124 12.89 -9.76 9.86
C VAL A 124 13.28 -11.21 9.59
N LEU A 125 13.22 -11.63 8.33
CA LEU A 125 13.63 -12.99 7.93
C LEU A 125 15.09 -13.24 8.31
N ARG A 126 15.99 -12.29 8.02
CA ARG A 126 17.40 -12.35 8.43
C ARG A 126 17.55 -12.46 9.93
N GLN A 127 16.80 -11.68 10.70
CA GLN A 127 16.87 -11.70 12.16
C GLN A 127 16.50 -13.07 12.72
N ILE A 128 15.39 -13.67 12.26
CA ILE A 128 14.97 -15.02 12.65
C ILE A 128 16.00 -16.06 12.21
N MET A 129 16.47 -15.96 10.96
CA MET A 129 17.42 -16.89 10.35
C MET A 129 18.77 -16.94 11.10
N CYS A 130 19.23 -15.80 11.63
CA CYS A 130 20.50 -15.69 12.37
C CYS A 130 20.41 -16.10 13.85
N THR A 131 19.22 -16.26 14.42
CA THR A 131 19.00 -16.56 15.85
C THR A 131 19.82 -17.74 16.41
N PRO A 132 20.08 -18.85 15.69
CA PRO A 132 20.92 -19.94 16.21
C PRO A 132 22.33 -19.51 16.67
N TYR A 133 22.89 -18.49 16.00
CA TYR A 133 24.27 -18.04 16.19
C TYR A 133 24.38 -16.62 16.78
N GLN A 134 23.31 -15.82 16.74
CA GLN A 134 23.26 -14.47 17.31
C GLN A 134 22.61 -14.46 18.70
N ARG A 135 23.41 -14.81 19.70
CA ARG A 135 22.97 -14.97 21.10
C ARG A 135 23.34 -13.81 22.02
N ASN A 136 23.67 -12.66 21.45
CA ASN A 136 24.14 -11.49 22.19
C ASN A 136 23.12 -10.33 22.23
N ARG A 137 21.97 -10.45 21.57
CA ARG A 137 20.97 -9.39 21.54
C ARG A 137 19.55 -9.93 21.59
N ASP A 138 18.78 -9.43 22.54
CA ASP A 138 17.34 -9.67 22.59
C ASP A 138 16.66 -9.01 21.39
N TYR A 139 15.55 -9.59 20.94
CA TYR A 139 14.71 -8.96 19.94
C TYR A 139 13.24 -9.27 20.15
N ARG A 140 12.40 -8.38 19.62
CA ARG A 140 10.95 -8.51 19.63
C ARG A 140 10.40 -8.44 18.22
N LEU A 141 9.50 -9.36 17.91
CA LEU A 141 8.68 -9.35 16.71
C LEU A 141 7.21 -9.25 17.10
N MET A 142 6.40 -8.73 16.21
CA MET A 142 4.94 -8.77 16.29
C MET A 142 4.40 -9.52 15.07
N ALA A 143 3.41 -10.38 15.27
CA ALA A 143 2.70 -11.07 14.19
C ALA A 143 1.17 -10.95 14.31
N THR A 144 0.47 -10.79 13.19
CA THR A 144 -1.01 -10.80 13.10
C THR A 144 -1.43 -11.58 11.85
N CYS A 145 -2.63 -12.14 11.86
CA CYS A 145 -3.13 -12.95 10.74
C CYS A 145 -4.37 -12.29 10.16
N LEU A 146 -4.37 -12.05 8.85
CA LEU A 146 -5.49 -11.48 8.12
C LEU A 146 -5.75 -12.30 6.87
N ASN A 147 -6.97 -12.81 6.72
CA ASN A 147 -7.43 -13.65 5.60
C ASN A 147 -6.48 -14.80 5.25
N GLY A 148 -5.92 -15.46 6.26
CA GLY A 148 -5.02 -16.60 6.09
C GLY A 148 -3.54 -16.26 5.95
N THR A 149 -3.19 -14.99 5.71
CA THR A 149 -1.81 -14.52 5.61
C THR A 149 -1.31 -13.98 6.94
N THR A 150 -0.10 -14.37 7.35
CA THR A 150 0.55 -13.90 8.57
C THR A 150 1.52 -12.76 8.27
N TYR A 151 1.31 -11.60 8.89
CA TYR A 151 2.15 -10.42 8.74
C TYR A 151 3.10 -10.32 9.93
N ILE A 152 4.40 -10.18 9.67
CA ILE A 152 5.43 -10.11 10.72
C ILE A 152 6.18 -8.78 10.62
N SER A 153 6.24 -8.04 11.73
CA SER A 153 6.99 -6.80 11.87
C SER A 153 8.04 -6.92 12.97
N LYS A 154 9.16 -6.21 12.81
CA LYS A 154 10.12 -5.99 13.89
C LYS A 154 9.59 -4.91 14.84
N VAL A 155 10.02 -4.97 16.09
CA VAL A 155 9.74 -3.94 17.09
C VAL A 155 10.99 -3.69 17.90
N GLU A 156 11.35 -2.43 18.08
CA GLU A 156 12.42 -2.07 19.00
C GLU A 156 12.02 -2.37 20.45
N THR A 157 12.91 -3.03 21.18
CA THR A 157 12.74 -3.19 22.63
C THR A 157 12.96 -1.86 23.35
N SER A 158 12.45 -1.73 24.57
CA SER A 158 12.68 -0.53 25.40
C SER A 158 14.18 -0.25 25.59
N GLU A 159 14.97 -1.31 25.77
CA GLU A 159 16.44 -1.24 25.87
C GLU A 159 17.07 -0.69 24.57
N GLN A 160 16.64 -1.18 23.41
CA GLN A 160 17.14 -0.71 22.11
C GLN A 160 16.79 0.76 21.84
N ARG A 161 15.62 1.21 22.30
CA ARG A 161 15.23 2.64 22.22
C ARG A 161 16.14 3.50 23.08
N ILE A 162 16.44 3.07 24.31
CA ILE A 162 17.35 3.77 25.22
C ILE A 162 18.77 3.81 24.62
N GLU A 163 19.28 2.68 24.11
CA GLU A 163 20.58 2.59 23.44
C GLU A 163 20.66 3.60 22.27
N SER A 164 19.60 3.66 21.45
CA SER A 164 19.53 4.53 20.28
C SER A 164 19.52 6.02 20.69
N GLN A 165 18.81 6.37 21.77
CA GLN A 165 18.78 7.72 22.33
C GLN A 165 20.12 8.13 22.97
N GLN A 166 20.88 7.18 23.47
CA GLN A 166 22.18 7.40 24.12
C GLN A 166 23.38 7.27 23.17
N MET A 167 23.15 7.02 21.87
CA MET A 167 24.23 6.90 20.91
C MET A 167 25.08 8.17 20.87
N THR A 168 26.39 8.00 21.02
CA THR A 168 27.35 9.09 20.86
C THR A 168 27.35 9.59 19.41
N ARG A 169 27.74 10.85 19.21
CA ARG A 169 27.87 11.44 17.87
C ARG A 169 28.75 10.59 16.95
N HIS A 170 29.86 10.06 17.47
CA HIS A 170 30.73 9.18 16.71
C HIS A 170 30.02 7.89 16.26
N GLN A 171 29.21 7.25 17.12
CA GLN A 171 28.44 6.07 16.73
C GLN A 171 27.38 6.40 15.67
N GLN A 172 26.72 7.56 15.79
CA GLN A 172 25.77 8.05 14.78
C GLN A 172 26.46 8.28 13.43
N ASP A 173 27.67 8.85 13.46
CA ASP A 173 28.50 9.08 12.28
C ASP A 173 28.94 7.75 11.63
N MET A 174 29.30 6.74 12.43
CA MET A 174 29.60 5.38 11.95
C MET A 174 28.42 4.70 11.24
N CYS A 175 27.17 5.01 11.64
CA CYS A 175 25.98 4.51 10.94
C CYS A 175 25.86 5.15 9.54
N SER A 176 26.21 6.42 9.39
CA SER A 176 26.16 7.17 8.14
C SER A 176 27.25 6.76 7.13
N TRP A 177 28.33 6.13 7.60
CA TRP A 177 29.45 5.70 6.76
C TRP A 177 29.06 4.69 5.68
N GLY A 178 28.01 3.87 5.89
CA GLY A 178 27.48 2.97 4.86
C GLY A 178 26.93 3.75 3.67
N PHE A 179 26.00 4.65 3.92
CA PHE A 179 25.41 5.54 2.92
C PHE A 179 26.46 6.42 2.22
N LYS A 180 27.49 6.88 2.94
CA LYS A 180 28.58 7.62 2.30
C LYS A 180 29.40 6.75 1.35
N PHE A 181 29.63 5.49 1.72
CA PHE A 181 30.30 4.55 0.85
C PHE A 181 29.47 4.22 -0.40
N GLU A 182 28.15 4.09 -0.26
CA GLU A 182 27.22 3.99 -1.40
C GLU A 182 27.35 5.19 -2.33
N GLN A 183 27.34 6.43 -1.81
CA GLN A 183 27.56 7.64 -2.62
C GLN A 183 28.87 7.63 -3.43
N TYR A 184 29.93 6.97 -2.94
CA TYR A 184 31.18 6.83 -3.68
C TYR A 184 31.13 5.74 -4.75
N CYS A 185 30.24 4.76 -4.60
CA CYS A 185 30.21 3.55 -5.40
C CYS A 185 29.00 3.45 -6.31
N THR A 186 28.05 4.39 -6.28
CA THR A 186 26.82 4.31 -7.06
C THR A 186 26.52 5.59 -7.84
N THR A 187 25.74 5.45 -8.90
CA THR A 187 25.29 6.53 -9.78
C THR A 187 23.85 6.28 -10.23
N PRO A 188 23.00 7.31 -10.39
CA PRO A 188 21.65 7.12 -10.93
C PRO A 188 21.61 6.64 -12.38
N GLN A 189 22.70 6.85 -13.14
CA GLN A 189 22.82 6.41 -14.53
C GLN A 189 24.20 5.78 -14.76
N PRO A 190 24.28 4.62 -15.45
CA PRO A 190 25.52 3.83 -15.55
C PRO A 190 26.66 4.54 -16.32
N ASP A 191 26.32 5.50 -17.17
CA ASP A 191 27.25 6.32 -17.96
C ASP A 191 27.81 7.53 -17.18
N ARG A 192 27.28 7.83 -15.99
CA ARG A 192 27.68 8.99 -15.18
C ARG A 192 28.62 8.61 -14.04
N SER A 193 29.43 9.59 -13.62
CA SER A 193 30.23 9.45 -12.40
C SER A 193 29.38 9.66 -11.14
N PRO A 194 29.70 8.99 -10.02
CA PRO A 194 29.05 9.21 -8.73
C PRO A 194 29.10 10.67 -8.29
N VAL A 195 28.00 11.15 -7.72
CA VAL A 195 27.91 12.50 -7.12
C VAL A 195 28.25 12.40 -5.64
N THR A 196 29.45 12.85 -5.27
CA THR A 196 30.00 12.64 -3.92
C THR A 196 30.01 13.89 -3.05
N CYS A 197 29.74 15.07 -3.63
CA CYS A 197 29.80 16.37 -2.95
C CYS A 197 28.49 16.80 -2.29
N THR A 198 27.39 16.09 -2.54
CA THR A 198 26.11 16.36 -1.89
C THR A 198 26.06 15.75 -0.48
N PRO A 199 25.24 16.31 0.43
CA PRO A 199 25.02 15.69 1.73
C PRO A 199 24.51 14.25 1.60
N VAL A 200 24.88 13.40 2.55
CA VAL A 200 24.34 12.04 2.68
C VAL A 200 22.88 12.11 3.08
N ASN A 201 22.03 11.33 2.42
CA ASN A 201 20.60 11.23 2.74
C ASN A 201 20.27 9.77 3.09
N GLU A 202 19.94 9.55 4.36
CA GLU A 202 19.61 8.23 4.94
C GLU A 202 18.11 7.90 4.82
N SER A 203 17.29 8.82 4.32
CA SER A 203 15.83 8.67 4.24
C SER A 203 15.36 8.02 2.94
N LYS A 204 16.13 8.19 1.85
CA LYS A 204 15.85 7.64 0.54
C LYS A 204 16.11 6.15 0.52
N GLU A 205 15.15 5.40 -0.01
CA GLU A 205 15.26 3.96 -0.19
C GLU A 205 14.79 3.55 -1.59
N PHE A 206 15.40 2.51 -2.11
CA PHE A 206 14.89 1.73 -3.23
C PHE A 206 14.75 0.29 -2.76
N ALA A 207 13.59 -0.31 -2.96
CA ALA A 207 13.29 -1.64 -2.48
C ALA A 207 12.68 -2.51 -3.58
N CYS A 208 13.08 -3.77 -3.60
CA CYS A 208 12.42 -4.81 -4.39
C CYS A 208 11.51 -5.65 -3.48
N VAL A 209 10.40 -6.12 -4.04
CA VAL A 209 9.50 -7.06 -3.38
C VAL A 209 9.75 -8.44 -3.98
N TYR A 210 9.97 -9.42 -3.10
CA TYR A 210 10.33 -10.77 -3.48
C TYR A 210 9.25 -11.77 -3.11
N ARG A 211 9.10 -12.80 -3.94
CA ARG A 211 8.35 -14.02 -3.64
C ARG A 211 9.32 -15.20 -3.51
N THR A 212 9.10 -16.04 -2.50
CA THR A 212 9.82 -17.33 -2.40
C THR A 212 8.96 -18.39 -1.71
N LYS A 213 9.28 -19.66 -1.96
CA LYS A 213 8.70 -20.83 -1.29
C LYS A 213 9.76 -21.48 -0.42
N LEU A 214 9.48 -21.63 0.88
CA LEU A 214 10.35 -22.29 1.85
C LEU A 214 9.60 -23.48 2.48
N ASN A 215 9.99 -24.71 2.16
CA ASN A 215 9.34 -25.95 2.61
C ASN A 215 7.80 -25.86 2.48
N GLY A 216 7.33 -25.45 1.30
CA GLY A 216 5.92 -25.29 0.97
C GLY A 216 5.26 -23.99 1.47
N LEU A 217 5.92 -23.18 2.31
CA LEU A 217 5.40 -21.88 2.74
C LEU A 217 5.69 -20.80 1.71
N CYS A 218 4.67 -20.09 1.24
CA CYS A 218 4.84 -18.96 0.33
C CYS A 218 5.08 -17.66 1.11
N LEU A 219 6.19 -16.97 0.82
CA LEU A 219 6.58 -15.72 1.47
C LEU A 219 6.58 -14.59 0.44
N ILE A 220 6.03 -13.43 0.83
CA ILE A 220 6.22 -12.15 0.16
C ILE A 220 6.97 -11.21 1.11
N TYR A 221 8.04 -10.58 0.66
CA TYR A 221 8.80 -9.67 1.52
C TYR A 221 9.54 -8.58 0.77
N GLY A 222 9.61 -7.40 1.39
CA GLY A 222 10.32 -6.24 0.89
C GLY A 222 11.78 -6.26 1.30
N ALA A 223 12.66 -5.81 0.41
CA ALA A 223 14.10 -5.74 0.64
C ALA A 223 14.68 -4.47 0.00
N GLU A 224 15.32 -3.64 0.82
CA GLU A 224 16.11 -2.49 0.36
C GLU A 224 17.32 -2.96 -0.45
N MET A 225 17.55 -2.36 -1.61
CA MET A 225 18.60 -2.76 -2.55
C MET A 225 19.56 -1.60 -2.78
N ASP A 226 20.87 -1.87 -2.72
CA ASP A 226 21.88 -0.79 -2.78
C ASP A 226 22.12 -0.33 -4.22
N CYS A 227 22.43 -1.27 -5.14
CA CYS A 227 22.65 -0.93 -6.55
C CYS A 227 22.56 -2.14 -7.50
N ILE A 228 22.51 -1.84 -8.79
CA ILE A 228 22.52 -2.79 -9.91
C ILE A 228 23.89 -2.74 -10.59
N LYS A 229 24.48 -3.88 -10.89
CA LYS A 229 25.67 -3.98 -11.72
C LYS A 229 25.27 -4.12 -13.18
N SER A 230 25.45 -3.03 -13.93
CA SER A 230 25.23 -3.01 -15.37
C SER A 230 25.97 -1.82 -15.98
N ASP A 231 26.55 -2.02 -17.16
CA ASP A 231 27.14 -0.93 -17.97
C ASP A 231 26.09 -0.19 -18.81
N VAL A 232 24.86 -0.73 -18.90
CA VAL A 232 23.72 -0.14 -19.60
C VAL A 232 22.55 0.07 -18.66
N TYR A 233 21.66 0.99 -19.01
CA TYR A 233 20.46 1.24 -18.22
C TYR A 233 19.56 0.00 -18.22
N VAL A 234 19.06 -0.38 -17.04
CA VAL A 234 18.13 -1.50 -16.86
C VAL A 234 16.76 -0.92 -16.54
N ASP A 235 15.78 -1.15 -17.40
CA ASP A 235 14.40 -0.73 -17.15
C ASP A 235 13.69 -1.77 -16.29
N LEU A 236 13.59 -1.50 -15.00
CA LEU A 236 12.95 -2.42 -14.07
C LEU A 236 11.44 -2.58 -14.31
N ASN A 237 10.78 -1.69 -15.05
CA ASN A 237 9.37 -1.87 -15.40
C ASN A 237 9.15 -3.03 -16.38
N ASP A 238 10.21 -3.45 -17.09
CA ASP A 238 10.21 -4.68 -17.87
C ASP A 238 10.42 -5.88 -16.91
N PRO A 239 9.42 -6.78 -16.76
CA PRO A 239 9.51 -7.90 -15.83
C PRO A 239 10.70 -8.82 -16.09
N GLU A 240 11.12 -9.00 -17.34
CA GLU A 240 12.27 -9.85 -17.67
C GLU A 240 13.58 -9.18 -17.28
N GLN A 241 13.70 -7.87 -17.46
CA GLN A 241 14.87 -7.12 -17.01
C GLN A 241 14.95 -7.07 -15.47
N LEU A 242 13.84 -6.88 -14.77
CA LEU A 242 13.80 -6.99 -13.30
C LEU A 242 14.26 -8.37 -12.81
N ARG A 243 13.79 -9.44 -13.46
CA ARG A 243 14.13 -10.83 -13.11
C ARG A 243 15.62 -11.15 -13.34
N LEU A 244 16.24 -10.49 -14.31
CA LEU A 244 17.63 -10.71 -14.70
C LEU A 244 18.62 -9.70 -14.08
N ALA A 245 18.13 -8.63 -13.44
CA ALA A 245 18.96 -7.59 -12.83
C ALA A 245 19.96 -8.17 -11.81
N GLU A 246 21.26 -7.88 -12.00
CA GLU A 246 22.32 -8.27 -11.08
C GLU A 246 22.45 -7.23 -9.95
N PHE A 247 21.76 -7.45 -8.84
CA PHE A 247 21.88 -6.60 -7.66
C PHE A 247 23.17 -6.86 -6.87
N ILE A 248 23.75 -5.80 -6.31
CA ILE A 248 24.97 -5.83 -5.49
C ILE A 248 24.69 -5.21 -4.13
N GLU A 249 25.22 -5.84 -3.07
CA GLU A 249 25.18 -5.31 -1.72
C GLU A 249 26.50 -4.57 -1.40
N LEU A 250 26.40 -3.34 -0.90
CA LEU A 250 27.51 -2.52 -0.47
C LEU A 250 27.67 -2.57 1.05
N LYS A 251 28.92 -2.69 1.51
CA LYS A 251 29.26 -2.75 2.92
C LYS A 251 30.52 -1.95 3.22
N THR A 252 30.73 -1.67 4.50
CA THR A 252 32.01 -1.18 5.00
C THR A 252 32.55 -2.14 6.06
N SER A 253 33.87 -2.33 6.10
CA SER A 253 34.54 -3.23 7.05
C SER A 253 35.90 -2.72 7.48
N ALA A 254 36.43 -3.24 8.58
CA ALA A 254 37.74 -2.83 9.06
C ALA A 254 38.85 -3.28 8.10
N TYR A 255 39.76 -2.37 7.78
CA TYR A 255 41.00 -2.61 7.05
C TYR A 255 42.03 -3.26 7.97
N LYS A 256 42.76 -4.26 7.47
CA LYS A 256 43.78 -5.01 8.24
C LYS A 256 43.30 -5.44 9.63
N MET A 257 42.23 -6.23 9.67
CA MET A 257 41.60 -6.69 10.92
C MET A 257 42.59 -7.30 11.90
N THR A 258 42.50 -6.89 13.17
CA THR A 258 43.11 -7.61 14.28
C THR A 258 42.51 -9.01 14.41
N GLN A 259 43.19 -9.93 15.10
CA GLN A 259 42.67 -11.28 15.33
C GLN A 259 41.28 -11.28 16.01
N LYS A 260 41.05 -10.32 16.91
CA LYS A 260 39.73 -10.12 17.57
C LYS A 260 38.66 -9.67 16.56
N GLN A 261 38.97 -8.69 15.71
CA GLN A 261 38.04 -8.21 14.67
C GLN A 261 37.76 -9.31 13.64
N GLN A 262 38.77 -10.10 13.26
CA GLN A 262 38.60 -11.25 12.38
C GLN A 262 37.67 -12.30 13.00
N HIS A 263 37.87 -12.63 14.27
CA HIS A 263 36.97 -13.52 15.01
C HIS A 263 35.53 -12.99 15.06
N THR A 264 35.34 -11.69 15.32
CA THR A 264 34.01 -11.05 15.26
C THR A 264 33.41 -11.11 13.84
N PHE A 265 34.22 -10.91 12.81
CA PHE A 265 33.77 -10.99 11.42
C PHE A 265 33.30 -12.41 11.09
N ASP A 266 34.11 -13.41 11.40
CA ASP A 266 33.82 -14.81 11.08
C ASP A 266 32.60 -15.34 11.85
N ASN A 267 32.42 -14.92 13.10
CA ASN A 267 31.35 -15.41 13.95
C ASN A 267 30.02 -14.68 13.79
N TYR A 268 30.06 -13.37 13.46
CA TYR A 268 28.87 -12.51 13.58
C TYR A 268 28.59 -11.66 12.33
N LYS A 269 29.60 -11.06 11.72
CA LYS A 269 29.40 -10.14 10.59
C LYS A 269 29.15 -10.89 9.28
N SER A 270 29.93 -11.92 9.02
CA SER A 270 29.85 -12.74 7.80
C SER A 270 28.50 -13.47 7.67
N LEU A 271 27.90 -13.99 8.75
CA LEU A 271 26.56 -14.58 8.65
C LEU A 271 25.48 -13.53 8.35
N ASN A 272 25.63 -12.29 8.81
CA ASN A 272 24.68 -11.21 8.52
C ASN A 272 24.74 -10.81 7.06
N TRP A 273 25.96 -10.64 6.55
CA TRP A 273 26.22 -10.38 5.14
C TRP A 273 25.65 -11.50 4.27
N TRP A 274 25.96 -12.75 4.62
CA TRP A 274 25.48 -13.91 3.89
C TRP A 274 23.95 -13.99 3.88
N SER A 275 23.29 -13.90 5.04
CA SER A 275 21.83 -14.02 5.13
C SER A 275 21.08 -12.86 4.48
N GLN A 276 21.60 -11.62 4.55
CA GLN A 276 21.02 -10.47 3.84
C GLN A 276 21.02 -10.70 2.33
N SER A 277 22.17 -11.07 1.76
CA SER A 277 22.31 -11.26 0.31
C SER A 277 21.60 -12.54 -0.17
N PHE A 278 21.72 -13.63 0.58
CA PHE A 278 21.12 -14.93 0.23
C PHE A 278 19.59 -14.87 0.10
N LEU A 279 18.92 -14.15 1.01
CA LEU A 279 17.46 -14.01 1.01
C LEU A 279 16.92 -13.27 -0.22
N VAL A 280 17.74 -12.60 -1.01
CA VAL A 280 17.32 -11.88 -2.23
C VAL A 280 18.08 -12.35 -3.47
N GLY A 281 18.85 -13.42 -3.36
CA GLY A 281 19.60 -13.98 -4.49
C GLY A 281 20.77 -13.13 -4.97
N ILE A 282 21.30 -12.22 -4.14
CA ILE A 282 22.55 -11.49 -4.43
C ILE A 282 23.72 -12.47 -4.31
N ASP A 283 24.56 -12.53 -5.34
CA ASP A 283 25.77 -13.38 -5.37
C ASP A 283 27.04 -12.63 -4.93
N THR A 284 27.03 -11.29 -4.96
CA THR A 284 28.23 -10.45 -4.81
C THR A 284 28.02 -9.31 -3.80
N ILE A 285 28.97 -9.17 -2.87
CA ILE A 285 29.06 -8.09 -1.90
C ILE A 285 30.34 -7.30 -2.16
N ILE A 286 30.25 -5.97 -2.18
CA ILE A 286 31.42 -5.09 -2.30
C ILE A 286 31.62 -4.35 -0.98
N ALA A 287 32.81 -4.48 -0.40
CA ALA A 287 33.13 -3.88 0.88
C ALA A 287 34.27 -2.87 0.80
N GLY A 288 34.01 -1.63 1.25
CA GLY A 288 35.05 -0.65 1.53
C GLY A 288 35.77 -0.99 2.83
N LEU A 289 37.06 -1.29 2.74
CA LEU A 289 37.94 -1.60 3.85
C LEU A 289 38.50 -0.30 4.44
N ARG A 290 38.00 0.11 5.60
CA ARG A 290 38.32 1.37 6.25
C ARG A 290 39.10 1.23 7.55
N ASP A 291 39.85 2.26 7.91
CA ASP A 291 40.38 2.41 9.27
C ASP A 291 39.34 3.00 10.25
N ASP A 292 39.74 3.17 11.51
CA ASP A 292 38.90 3.72 12.58
C ASP A 292 38.62 5.23 12.42
N ASN A 293 39.36 5.92 11.55
CA ASN A 293 39.12 7.32 11.22
C ASN A 293 38.08 7.48 10.10
N GLY A 294 37.57 6.38 9.54
CA GLY A 294 36.60 6.43 8.44
C GLY A 294 37.21 6.59 7.06
N LEU A 295 38.53 6.33 6.91
CA LEU A 295 39.20 6.37 5.61
C LEU A 295 39.19 4.96 4.97
N VAL A 296 38.57 4.81 3.81
CA VAL A 296 38.56 3.57 3.03
C VAL A 296 39.86 3.47 2.23
N HIS A 297 40.69 2.49 2.55
CA HIS A 297 42.00 2.28 1.91
C HIS A 297 41.94 1.31 0.74
N ASP A 298 40.95 0.44 0.71
CA ASP A 298 40.81 -0.61 -0.30
C ASP A 298 39.33 -1.00 -0.48
N ILE A 299 38.98 -1.53 -1.65
CA ILE A 299 37.64 -2.07 -1.94
C ILE A 299 37.78 -3.54 -2.31
N LYS A 300 37.04 -4.40 -1.61
CA LYS A 300 37.12 -5.84 -1.80
C LYS A 300 35.76 -6.44 -2.17
N GLU A 301 35.77 -7.29 -3.18
CA GLU A 301 34.63 -8.12 -3.56
C GLU A 301 34.60 -9.42 -2.75
N TYR A 302 33.40 -9.82 -2.32
CA TYR A 302 33.12 -11.06 -1.62
C TYR A 302 32.02 -11.84 -2.35
N SER A 303 32.30 -13.10 -2.69
CA SER A 303 31.27 -14.02 -3.18
C SER A 303 30.43 -14.54 -2.02
N VAL A 304 29.11 -14.39 -2.12
CA VAL A 304 28.15 -14.91 -1.12
C VAL A 304 28.22 -16.43 -1.03
N ARG A 305 28.51 -17.11 -2.14
CA ARG A 305 28.67 -18.57 -2.22
C ARG A 305 29.89 -19.09 -1.46
N GLU A 306 30.89 -18.24 -1.23
CA GLU A 306 32.12 -18.62 -0.53
C GLU A 306 32.14 -18.08 0.91
N LEU A 307 31.29 -17.10 1.23
CA LEU A 307 31.31 -16.37 2.49
C LEU A 307 31.10 -17.25 3.73
N TYR A 308 30.38 -18.37 3.58
CA TYR A 308 30.12 -19.34 4.65
C TYR A 308 31.21 -20.42 4.78
N ARG A 309 32.15 -20.53 3.83
CA ARG A 309 33.20 -21.56 3.89
C ARG A 309 34.11 -21.31 5.08
N HIS A 310 34.45 -22.39 5.78
CA HIS A 310 35.30 -22.38 6.98
C HIS A 310 34.79 -21.43 8.07
N LYS A 311 33.47 -21.20 8.14
CA LYS A 311 32.83 -20.43 9.21
C LYS A 311 32.23 -21.36 10.26
N PRO A 312 32.11 -20.89 11.51
CA PRO A 312 31.56 -21.70 12.61
C PRO A 312 30.02 -21.72 12.67
N TRP A 313 29.37 -21.18 11.64
CA TRP A 313 27.93 -21.18 11.43
C TRP A 313 27.59 -21.89 10.11
N SER A 314 26.38 -22.45 10.03
CA SER A 314 25.93 -23.27 8.89
C SER A 314 24.71 -22.64 8.22
N PRO A 315 24.76 -22.36 6.89
CA PRO A 315 23.60 -21.99 6.08
C PRO A 315 22.39 -22.90 6.28
N ALA A 316 22.60 -24.22 6.24
CA ALA A 316 21.53 -25.20 6.40
C ALA A 316 20.86 -25.07 7.77
N ALA A 317 21.64 -24.96 8.84
CA ALA A 317 21.09 -24.77 10.19
C ALA A 317 20.27 -23.47 10.33
N MET A 318 20.72 -22.38 9.69
CA MET A 318 20.04 -21.08 9.70
C MET A 318 18.70 -21.15 8.95
N THR A 319 18.71 -21.72 7.75
CA THR A 319 17.49 -21.87 6.93
C THR A 319 16.51 -22.86 7.56
N THR A 320 16.99 -23.98 8.14
CA THR A 320 16.13 -24.92 8.87
C THR A 320 15.48 -24.25 10.06
N PHE A 321 16.22 -23.41 10.80
CA PHE A 321 15.64 -22.67 11.91
C PHE A 321 14.56 -21.70 11.45
N LEU A 322 14.80 -20.94 10.38
CA LEU A 322 13.80 -20.04 9.78
C LEU A 322 12.53 -20.81 9.38
N SER A 323 12.69 -21.94 8.66
CA SER A 323 11.58 -22.80 8.26
C SER A 323 10.77 -23.28 9.46
N ASN A 324 11.43 -23.84 10.48
CA ASN A 324 10.77 -24.36 11.67
C ASN A 324 10.04 -23.26 12.44
N PHE A 325 10.66 -22.08 12.57
CA PHE A 325 10.04 -20.93 13.21
C PHE A 325 8.76 -20.49 12.49
N LEU A 326 8.79 -20.39 11.15
CA LEU A 326 7.62 -19.97 10.37
C LEU A 326 6.50 -21.02 10.41
N HIS A 327 6.82 -22.32 10.35
CA HIS A 327 5.81 -23.38 10.51
C HIS A 327 5.14 -23.35 11.89
N GLU A 328 5.93 -23.20 12.96
CA GLU A 328 5.40 -23.05 14.32
C GLU A 328 4.53 -21.79 14.46
N LEU A 329 4.96 -20.67 13.88
CA LEU A 329 4.19 -19.44 13.89
C LEU A 329 2.88 -19.59 13.10
N LYS A 330 2.89 -20.21 11.91
CA LYS A 330 1.67 -20.47 11.13
C LYS A 330 0.68 -21.32 11.92
N SER A 331 1.18 -22.39 12.54
CA SER A 331 0.40 -23.28 13.41
C SER A 331 -0.21 -22.52 14.61
N LEU A 332 0.57 -21.62 15.23
CA LEU A 332 0.10 -20.76 16.30
C LEU A 332 -0.99 -19.79 15.83
N MET A 333 -0.78 -19.09 14.71
CA MET A 333 -1.75 -18.14 14.16
C MET A 333 -3.08 -18.81 13.83
N HIS A 334 -3.04 -20.04 13.28
CA HIS A 334 -4.24 -20.82 12.99
C HIS A 334 -5.08 -21.15 14.24
N ARG A 335 -4.43 -21.31 15.41
CA ARG A 335 -5.13 -21.55 16.69
C ARG A 335 -5.78 -20.31 17.29
N ILE A 336 -5.22 -19.11 17.05
CA ILE A 336 -5.67 -17.87 17.69
C ILE A 336 -7.03 -17.38 17.16
N LYS A 337 -7.39 -17.73 15.91
CA LYS A 337 -8.70 -17.47 15.24
C LYS A 337 -9.26 -16.06 15.47
N ASP A 338 -8.39 -15.06 15.48
CA ASP A 338 -8.74 -13.66 15.73
C ASP A 338 -7.81 -12.76 14.90
N SER A 339 -8.38 -12.02 13.94
CA SER A 339 -7.66 -11.12 13.04
C SER A 339 -7.24 -9.80 13.70
N ASN A 340 -7.78 -9.50 14.87
CA ASN A 340 -7.41 -8.33 15.68
C ASN A 340 -6.40 -8.67 16.76
N ALA A 341 -6.11 -9.96 16.98
CA ALA A 341 -5.05 -10.37 17.86
C ALA A 341 -3.67 -10.04 17.29
N VAL A 342 -2.79 -9.59 18.18
CA VAL A 342 -1.36 -9.43 17.90
C VAL A 342 -0.56 -10.35 18.79
N VAL A 343 0.28 -11.17 18.17
CA VAL A 343 1.23 -12.06 18.83
C VAL A 343 2.55 -11.32 18.98
N ILE A 344 2.95 -11.02 20.21
CA ILE A 344 4.26 -10.46 20.52
C ILE A 344 5.21 -11.62 20.78
N ILE A 345 6.30 -11.72 20.03
CA ILE A 345 7.31 -12.77 20.12
C ILE A 345 8.61 -12.16 20.62
N ASP A 346 9.10 -12.62 21.76
CA ASP A 346 10.33 -12.18 22.40
C ASP A 346 11.39 -13.28 22.34
N TYR A 347 12.54 -12.97 21.74
CA TYR A 347 13.76 -13.76 21.90
C TYR A 347 14.61 -13.17 23.02
N LYS A 348 14.87 -14.00 24.04
CA LYS A 348 15.74 -13.70 25.16
C LYS A 348 17.08 -14.41 24.97
N ALA A 349 18.07 -13.67 24.51
CA ALA A 349 19.37 -14.15 24.10
C ALA A 349 20.12 -14.80 25.26
N GLY A 350 20.15 -14.15 26.44
CA GLY A 350 20.79 -14.69 27.65
C GLY A 350 20.16 -15.97 28.19
N ARG A 351 18.90 -16.27 27.82
CA ARG A 351 18.19 -17.52 28.20
C ARG A 351 18.06 -18.50 27.05
N ASN A 352 18.53 -18.12 25.86
CA ASN A 352 18.38 -18.86 24.62
C ASN A 352 16.94 -19.35 24.38
N LYS A 353 15.96 -18.46 24.64
CA LYS A 353 14.54 -18.82 24.72
C LYS A 353 13.68 -17.87 23.88
N ILE A 354 12.76 -18.45 23.12
CA ILE A 354 11.68 -17.72 22.43
C ILE A 354 10.41 -17.88 23.25
N GLN A 355 9.74 -16.76 23.53
CA GLN A 355 8.45 -16.70 24.21
C GLN A 355 7.50 -15.87 23.36
N TYR A 356 6.20 -16.12 23.46
CA TYR A 356 5.21 -15.22 22.89
C TYR A 356 4.11 -14.88 23.90
N SER A 357 3.41 -13.79 23.63
CA SER A 357 2.17 -13.41 24.30
C SER A 357 1.15 -12.97 23.25
N VAL A 358 -0.13 -13.19 23.50
CA VAL A 358 -1.22 -12.73 22.63
C VAL A 358 -1.86 -11.51 23.28
N ARG A 359 -2.01 -10.44 22.52
CA ARG A 359 -2.62 -9.19 22.95
C ARG A 359 -3.87 -8.93 22.12
N ARG A 360 -4.93 -8.48 22.79
CA ARG A 360 -6.23 -8.13 22.19
C ARG A 360 -6.73 -6.82 22.78
N GLY A 361 -7.60 -6.15 22.04
CA GLY A 361 -8.23 -4.90 22.46
C GLY A 361 -7.62 -3.65 21.84
N PRO A 362 -8.21 -2.47 22.12
CA PRO A 362 -7.91 -1.21 21.44
C PRO A 362 -6.50 -0.67 21.74
N ASP A 363 -5.90 -1.04 22.88
CA ASP A 363 -4.60 -0.53 23.32
C ASP A 363 -3.40 -1.25 22.66
N VAL A 364 -3.67 -2.24 21.80
CA VAL A 364 -2.63 -3.05 21.17
C VAL A 364 -2.12 -2.34 19.92
N LYS A 365 -0.82 -2.02 19.86
CA LYS A 365 -0.21 -1.46 18.64
C LYS A 365 -0.50 -2.42 17.47
N PRO A 366 -1.16 -1.96 16.39
CA PRO A 366 -1.42 -2.78 15.22
C PRO A 366 -0.12 -2.99 14.45
N ILE A 367 -0.07 -4.09 13.70
CA ILE A 367 1.02 -4.37 12.76
C ILE A 367 0.67 -3.83 11.38
N LEU A 368 -0.57 -4.05 10.97
CA LEU A 368 -1.09 -3.65 9.66
C LEU A 368 -1.70 -2.26 9.75
N PRO A 369 -1.50 -1.40 8.75
CA PRO A 369 -2.27 -0.16 8.61
C PRO A 369 -3.78 -0.47 8.54
N GLU A 370 -4.63 0.38 9.08
CA GLU A 370 -6.07 0.11 9.05
C GLU A 370 -6.62 0.19 7.64
N TRP A 371 -6.15 1.12 6.80
CA TRP A 371 -6.55 1.15 5.38
C TRP A 371 -6.27 -0.18 4.67
N TYR A 372 -5.19 -0.89 5.05
CA TYR A 372 -4.86 -2.19 4.49
C TYR A 372 -5.76 -3.28 5.08
N ARG A 373 -6.04 -3.20 6.39
CA ARG A 373 -7.02 -4.09 7.04
C ARG A 373 -8.39 -3.92 6.41
N GLN A 374 -8.83 -2.69 6.20
CA GLN A 374 -10.07 -2.34 5.51
C GLN A 374 -10.04 -2.84 4.09
N MET A 375 -9.01 -2.57 3.27
CA MET A 375 -8.93 -3.17 1.92
C MET A 375 -9.09 -4.70 1.95
N MET A 376 -8.46 -5.39 2.91
CA MET A 376 -8.55 -6.85 3.04
C MET A 376 -9.86 -7.33 3.69
N GLN A 377 -10.54 -6.54 4.52
CA GLN A 377 -11.76 -6.88 5.26
C GLN A 377 -13.04 -6.40 4.57
N ASP A 378 -12.97 -5.25 3.93
CA ASP A 378 -13.93 -4.63 3.02
C ASP A 378 -13.88 -5.36 1.67
N SER A 379 -14.20 -6.64 1.72
CA SER A 379 -15.37 -7.07 0.96
C SER A 379 -16.60 -6.40 1.57
N GLN A 380 -16.75 -5.07 1.46
CA GLN A 380 -17.93 -4.33 1.89
C GLN A 380 -18.29 -3.23 0.88
N GLY A 381 -18.28 -3.62 -0.38
CA GLY A 381 -19.62 -4.03 -0.74
C GLY A 381 -19.70 -5.25 -1.60
N THR A 382 -20.95 -5.58 -1.89
CA THR A 382 -21.32 -6.65 -2.79
C THR A 382 -21.35 -6.04 -4.19
N PRO A 383 -20.37 -6.36 -5.06
CA PRO A 383 -20.37 -5.86 -6.43
C PRO A 383 -21.51 -6.51 -7.21
N THR A 384 -22.01 -5.81 -8.23
CA THR A 384 -22.95 -6.37 -9.22
C THR A 384 -22.22 -6.89 -10.46
N LEU A 385 -21.01 -6.41 -10.72
CA LEU A 385 -20.15 -6.84 -11.81
C LEU A 385 -18.94 -7.61 -11.24
N LEU A 386 -18.84 -8.88 -11.58
CA LEU A 386 -17.73 -9.77 -11.20
C LEU A 386 -16.86 -10.08 -12.43
N PRO A 387 -15.58 -10.47 -12.24
CA PRO A 387 -14.75 -10.98 -13.33
C PRO A 387 -15.45 -12.13 -14.06
N ALA A 388 -15.47 -12.09 -15.39
CA ALA A 388 -16.06 -13.15 -16.18
C ALA A 388 -15.28 -14.46 -16.06
N GLN A 389 -15.99 -15.58 -15.91
CA GLN A 389 -15.42 -16.92 -15.91
C GLN A 389 -15.10 -17.38 -17.33
N GLY A 390 -13.97 -18.07 -17.52
CA GLY A 390 -13.54 -18.52 -18.86
C GLY A 390 -13.20 -17.36 -19.81
N PHE A 391 -12.67 -16.26 -19.26
CA PHE A 391 -12.29 -15.08 -20.02
C PHE A 391 -11.24 -15.37 -21.09
N ASP A 392 -11.55 -15.00 -22.33
CA ASP A 392 -10.64 -15.04 -23.47
C ASP A 392 -10.59 -13.63 -24.11
N PRO A 393 -9.53 -12.86 -23.83
CA PRO A 393 -9.44 -11.48 -24.31
C PRO A 393 -9.25 -11.37 -25.82
N VAL A 394 -8.65 -12.38 -26.46
CA VAL A 394 -8.44 -12.40 -27.91
C VAL A 394 -9.79 -12.59 -28.59
N LYS A 395 -10.58 -13.55 -28.12
CA LYS A 395 -11.93 -13.78 -28.63
C LYS A 395 -12.82 -12.56 -28.43
N ASP A 396 -12.84 -11.99 -27.23
CA ASP A 396 -13.66 -10.79 -26.94
C ASP A 396 -13.25 -9.61 -27.84
N ALA A 397 -11.95 -9.39 -28.08
CA ALA A 397 -11.48 -8.36 -29.01
C ALA A 397 -11.97 -8.59 -30.45
N HIS A 398 -11.95 -9.84 -30.94
CA HIS A 398 -12.47 -10.17 -32.27
C HIS A 398 -14.00 -10.00 -32.37
N ASP A 399 -14.73 -10.41 -31.33
CA ASP A 399 -16.19 -10.28 -31.30
C ASP A 399 -16.60 -8.80 -31.26
N LEU A 400 -15.90 -7.94 -30.50
CA LEU A 400 -16.10 -6.49 -30.53
C LEU A 400 -15.79 -5.90 -31.91
N ARG A 401 -14.70 -6.32 -32.56
CA ARG A 401 -14.37 -5.84 -33.91
C ARG A 401 -15.45 -6.21 -34.91
N LYS A 402 -16.00 -7.42 -34.80
CA LYS A 402 -17.09 -7.92 -35.65
C LYS A 402 -18.39 -7.16 -35.41
N ALA A 403 -18.71 -6.86 -34.14
CA ALA A 403 -19.90 -6.08 -33.77
C ALA A 403 -19.90 -4.66 -34.36
N MET A 404 -18.72 -4.10 -34.60
CA MET A 404 -18.49 -2.76 -35.17
C MET A 404 -18.06 -2.78 -36.65
N LYS A 405 -18.38 -3.85 -37.39
CA LYS A 405 -17.99 -3.99 -38.79
C LYS A 405 -19.22 -4.13 -39.68
N GLY A 406 -19.35 -3.19 -40.62
CA GLY A 406 -20.41 -3.21 -41.64
C GLY A 406 -21.29 -1.97 -41.54
N PHE A 407 -22.51 -2.07 -42.04
CA PHE A 407 -23.50 -1.01 -41.88
C PHE A 407 -24.25 -1.20 -40.56
N GLY A 408 -24.11 -0.23 -39.65
CA GLY A 408 -24.65 -0.30 -38.29
C GLY A 408 -23.74 -1.02 -37.31
N THR A 409 -24.15 -1.02 -36.04
CA THR A 409 -23.42 -1.56 -34.90
C THR A 409 -24.26 -2.64 -34.22
N ASP A 410 -23.66 -3.73 -33.73
CA ASP A 410 -24.34 -4.70 -32.86
C ASP A 410 -24.21 -4.25 -31.39
N GLU A 411 -25.07 -3.33 -30.95
CA GLU A 411 -25.01 -2.77 -29.60
C GLU A 411 -25.25 -3.82 -28.51
N ASP A 412 -26.07 -4.84 -28.79
CA ASP A 412 -26.33 -5.92 -27.83
C ASP A 412 -25.04 -6.73 -27.58
N LYS A 413 -24.22 -6.97 -28.61
CA LYS A 413 -22.90 -7.59 -28.44
C LYS A 413 -21.92 -6.70 -27.68
N LEU A 414 -21.93 -5.38 -27.92
CA LEU A 414 -21.12 -4.43 -27.14
C LEU A 414 -21.45 -4.50 -25.65
N ILE A 415 -22.74 -4.54 -25.30
CA ILE A 415 -23.21 -4.67 -23.91
C ILE A 415 -22.82 -6.01 -23.30
N GLU A 416 -23.00 -7.11 -24.04
CA GLU A 416 -22.68 -8.47 -23.57
C GLU A 416 -21.20 -8.62 -23.16
N ILE A 417 -20.30 -7.90 -23.84
CA ILE A 417 -18.87 -7.94 -23.55
C ILE A 417 -18.49 -6.84 -22.56
N ILE A 418 -18.67 -5.56 -22.90
CA ILE A 418 -18.13 -4.44 -22.10
C ILE A 418 -18.80 -4.35 -20.72
N CYS A 419 -20.11 -4.56 -20.62
CA CYS A 419 -20.84 -4.47 -19.35
C CYS A 419 -20.77 -5.76 -18.51
N ARG A 420 -20.08 -6.81 -18.98
CA ARG A 420 -19.93 -8.09 -18.26
C ARG A 420 -18.48 -8.57 -18.14
N ARG A 421 -17.53 -7.65 -18.29
CA ARG A 421 -16.10 -7.84 -17.99
C ARG A 421 -15.72 -6.80 -16.96
N ASN A 422 -14.95 -7.15 -15.94
CA ASN A 422 -14.45 -6.16 -14.99
C ASN A 422 -13.43 -5.23 -15.65
N ASN A 423 -13.00 -4.16 -14.97
CA ASN A 423 -12.13 -3.16 -15.56
C ASN A 423 -10.80 -3.77 -16.07
N GLU A 424 -10.20 -4.65 -15.28
CA GLU A 424 -8.96 -5.36 -15.62
C GLU A 424 -9.10 -6.16 -16.93
N GLN A 425 -10.17 -6.96 -17.05
CA GLN A 425 -10.46 -7.70 -18.27
C GLN A 425 -10.68 -6.76 -19.47
N ARG A 426 -11.31 -5.60 -19.26
CA ARG A 426 -11.46 -4.58 -20.31
C ARG A 426 -10.12 -3.98 -20.74
N GLN A 427 -9.17 -3.77 -19.83
CA GLN A 427 -7.81 -3.33 -20.20
C GLN A 427 -7.09 -4.39 -21.04
N GLU A 428 -7.21 -5.66 -20.68
CA GLU A 428 -6.61 -6.76 -21.44
C GLU A 428 -7.26 -6.93 -22.83
N ILE A 429 -8.59 -6.77 -22.95
CA ILE A 429 -9.28 -6.73 -24.25
C ILE A 429 -8.73 -5.59 -25.12
N GLN A 430 -8.55 -4.39 -24.57
CA GLN A 430 -8.00 -3.25 -25.33
C GLN A 430 -6.60 -3.54 -25.85
N ARG A 431 -5.75 -4.18 -25.05
CA ARG A 431 -4.41 -4.59 -25.46
C ARG A 431 -4.46 -5.59 -26.61
N GLN A 432 -5.32 -6.60 -26.54
CA GLN A 432 -5.50 -7.58 -27.62
C GLN A 432 -6.09 -6.94 -28.88
N TYR A 433 -7.07 -6.05 -28.73
CA TYR A 433 -7.68 -5.31 -29.83
C TYR A 433 -6.62 -4.49 -30.59
N LYS A 434 -5.75 -3.79 -29.87
CA LYS A 434 -4.63 -3.05 -30.45
C LYS A 434 -3.63 -3.97 -31.15
N THR A 435 -3.30 -5.10 -30.53
CA THR A 435 -2.33 -6.08 -31.07
C THR A 435 -2.81 -6.71 -32.38
N HIS A 436 -4.07 -7.14 -32.43
CA HIS A 436 -4.61 -7.88 -33.58
C HIS A 436 -5.09 -6.98 -34.72
N PHE A 437 -5.55 -5.76 -34.42
CA PHE A 437 -6.15 -4.87 -35.43
C PHE A 437 -5.38 -3.58 -35.67
N GLY A 438 -4.39 -3.24 -34.83
CA GLY A 438 -3.66 -1.96 -34.89
C GLY A 438 -4.49 -0.74 -34.49
N LYS A 439 -5.74 -0.94 -34.03
CA LYS A 439 -6.72 0.10 -33.75
C LYS A 439 -6.90 0.37 -32.26
N ASP A 440 -7.42 1.55 -31.95
CA ASP A 440 -7.83 1.91 -30.59
C ASP A 440 -9.31 1.56 -30.39
N LEU A 441 -9.61 0.75 -29.36
CA LEU A 441 -10.97 0.29 -29.10
C LEU A 441 -11.88 1.43 -28.64
N ILE A 442 -11.38 2.38 -27.85
CA ILE A 442 -12.17 3.52 -27.37
C ILE A 442 -12.56 4.41 -28.56
N GLU A 443 -11.64 4.69 -29.47
CA GLU A 443 -11.93 5.49 -30.66
C GLU A 443 -12.92 4.80 -31.61
N ASP A 444 -12.79 3.48 -31.84
CA ASP A 444 -13.78 2.73 -32.62
C ASP A 444 -15.17 2.78 -31.94
N ILE A 445 -15.27 2.62 -30.60
CA ILE A 445 -16.55 2.74 -29.89
C ILE A 445 -17.14 4.15 -30.02
N LYS A 446 -16.31 5.19 -29.98
CA LYS A 446 -16.77 6.58 -30.17
C LYS A 446 -17.29 6.85 -31.58
N SER A 447 -16.77 6.19 -32.61
CA SER A 447 -17.27 6.35 -33.98
C SER A 447 -18.55 5.57 -34.26
N GLU A 448 -18.77 4.47 -33.54
CA GLU A 448 -19.88 3.53 -33.79
C GLU A 448 -21.08 3.72 -32.86
N THR A 449 -20.96 4.54 -31.81
CA THR A 449 -22.02 4.80 -30.83
C THR A 449 -22.19 6.29 -30.57
N SER A 450 -23.31 6.69 -29.97
CA SER A 450 -23.59 8.10 -29.64
C SER A 450 -24.28 8.29 -28.28
N GLY A 451 -24.33 9.54 -27.82
CA GLY A 451 -25.11 9.95 -26.65
C GLY A 451 -24.64 9.32 -25.33
N ASN A 452 -25.57 9.07 -24.41
CA ASN A 452 -25.27 8.51 -23.08
C ASN A 452 -24.80 7.06 -23.13
N PHE A 453 -25.22 6.30 -24.14
CA PHE A 453 -24.72 4.94 -24.37
C PHE A 453 -23.21 4.96 -24.67
N GLN A 454 -22.76 5.82 -25.58
CA GLN A 454 -21.35 6.01 -25.87
C GLN A 454 -20.56 6.43 -24.62
N LYS A 455 -21.05 7.43 -23.88
CA LYS A 455 -20.38 7.92 -22.65
C LYS A 455 -20.17 6.80 -21.63
N LEU A 456 -21.19 5.97 -21.41
CA LEU A 456 -21.11 4.82 -20.50
C LEU A 456 -20.08 3.79 -20.97
N LEU A 457 -20.11 3.37 -22.23
CA LEU A 457 -19.17 2.38 -22.76
C LEU A 457 -17.71 2.89 -22.72
N VAL A 458 -17.49 4.13 -23.13
CA VAL A 458 -16.16 4.76 -23.09
C VAL A 458 -15.66 4.88 -21.64
N GLY A 459 -16.53 5.26 -20.71
CA GLY A 459 -16.17 5.34 -19.29
C GLY A 459 -15.77 3.98 -18.71
N LEU A 460 -16.51 2.91 -19.02
CA LEU A 460 -16.17 1.54 -18.58
C LEU A 460 -14.81 1.06 -19.11
N LEU A 461 -14.43 1.46 -20.32
CA LEU A 461 -13.16 1.05 -20.94
C LEU A 461 -11.94 1.77 -20.35
N ARG A 462 -12.11 2.91 -19.66
CA ARG A 462 -10.98 3.63 -19.05
C ARG A 462 -10.48 2.91 -17.80
N PRO A 463 -9.16 2.90 -17.52
CA PRO A 463 -8.65 2.59 -16.18
C PRO A 463 -9.36 3.48 -15.14
N ILE A 464 -9.71 2.91 -13.98
CA ILE A 464 -10.57 3.61 -13.00
C ILE A 464 -9.94 4.93 -12.51
N VAL A 465 -8.62 4.97 -12.33
CA VAL A 465 -7.90 6.19 -11.92
C VAL A 465 -7.95 7.26 -13.02
N ASP A 466 -7.80 6.87 -14.29
CA ASP A 466 -7.92 7.78 -15.43
C ASP A 466 -9.34 8.31 -15.56
N TYR A 467 -10.34 7.48 -15.28
CA TYR A 467 -11.74 7.89 -15.23
C TYR A 467 -11.98 8.95 -14.15
N TYR A 468 -11.48 8.75 -12.92
CA TYR A 468 -11.57 9.78 -11.87
C TYR A 468 -10.84 11.07 -12.24
N CYS A 469 -9.64 10.97 -12.82
CA CYS A 469 -8.90 12.15 -13.26
C CYS A 469 -9.65 12.93 -14.35
N ALA A 470 -10.32 12.23 -15.27
CA ALA A 470 -11.17 12.86 -16.28
C ALA A 470 -12.41 13.52 -15.68
N GLU A 471 -13.12 12.88 -14.76
CA GLU A 471 -14.28 13.49 -14.09
C GLU A 471 -13.88 14.73 -13.29
N LEU A 472 -12.73 14.71 -12.60
CA LEU A 472 -12.21 15.88 -11.89
C LEU A 472 -11.83 17.01 -12.84
N ASN A 473 -11.13 16.70 -13.93
CA ASN A 473 -10.75 17.68 -14.94
C ASN A 473 -11.99 18.30 -15.59
N ASP A 474 -12.96 17.48 -16.01
CA ASP A 474 -14.19 17.93 -16.64
C ASP A 474 -15.06 18.76 -15.68
N ALA A 475 -15.03 18.45 -14.38
CA ALA A 475 -15.72 19.24 -13.34
C ALA A 475 -15.08 20.61 -13.08
N MET A 476 -13.80 20.77 -13.42
CA MET A 476 -13.04 22.02 -13.29
C MET A 476 -12.89 22.76 -14.63
N ALA A 477 -13.31 22.16 -15.75
CA ALA A 477 -13.12 22.70 -17.07
C ALA A 477 -14.32 23.55 -17.53
N GLY A 478 -14.04 24.74 -18.06
CA GLY A 478 -15.02 25.59 -18.73
C GLY A 478 -15.51 26.76 -17.87
N LEU A 479 -16.74 27.24 -18.14
CA LEU A 479 -17.34 28.34 -17.38
C LEU A 479 -18.12 27.77 -16.18
N GLY A 480 -17.50 27.85 -15.00
CA GLY A 480 -18.05 27.34 -13.75
C GLY A 480 -17.42 26.01 -13.33
N THR A 481 -17.74 25.58 -12.11
CA THR A 481 -17.22 24.37 -11.48
C THR A 481 -18.39 23.43 -11.18
N ASP A 482 -18.21 22.12 -11.33
CA ASP A 482 -19.19 21.12 -10.87
C ASP A 482 -18.80 20.62 -9.48
N GLU A 483 -19.19 21.38 -8.45
CA GLU A 483 -18.83 21.13 -7.05
C GLU A 483 -19.30 19.76 -6.57
N GLU A 484 -20.40 19.26 -7.13
CA GLU A 484 -20.97 17.95 -6.78
C GLU A 484 -20.04 16.79 -7.14
N VAL A 485 -19.31 16.88 -8.26
CA VAL A 485 -18.31 15.89 -8.66
C VAL A 485 -17.11 15.92 -7.73
N LEU A 486 -16.63 17.12 -7.42
CA LEU A 486 -15.50 17.31 -6.52
C LEU A 486 -15.80 16.73 -5.13
N ILE A 487 -17.00 16.99 -4.60
CA ILE A 487 -17.46 16.43 -3.31
C ILE A 487 -17.56 14.91 -3.38
N GLU A 488 -18.22 14.37 -4.40
CA GLU A 488 -18.45 12.92 -4.52
C GLU A 488 -17.14 12.13 -4.59
N ILE A 489 -16.15 12.63 -5.33
CA ILE A 489 -14.84 11.97 -5.45
C ILE A 489 -14.01 12.18 -4.18
N LEU A 490 -13.79 13.44 -3.76
CA LEU A 490 -12.85 13.74 -2.68
C LEU A 490 -13.35 13.31 -1.28
N CYS A 491 -14.65 13.25 -1.04
CA CYS A 491 -15.19 12.81 0.25
C CYS A 491 -15.26 11.29 0.40
N THR A 492 -15.21 10.53 -0.70
CA THR A 492 -15.45 9.07 -0.68
C THR A 492 -14.18 8.25 -0.81
N LEU A 493 -13.07 8.84 -1.23
CA LEU A 493 -11.80 8.14 -1.43
C LEU A 493 -10.91 8.19 -0.17
N SER A 494 -10.12 7.13 0.00
CA SER A 494 -9.05 7.00 0.99
C SER A 494 -7.84 7.88 0.67
N ASN A 495 -6.94 8.06 1.62
CA ASN A 495 -5.71 8.82 1.39
C ASN A 495 -4.90 8.23 0.22
N VAL A 496 -4.80 6.90 0.13
CA VAL A 496 -4.05 6.22 -0.94
C VAL A 496 -4.68 6.46 -2.31
N GLU A 497 -6.01 6.35 -2.42
CA GLU A 497 -6.73 6.62 -3.67
C GLU A 497 -6.56 8.08 -4.11
N ILE A 498 -6.64 9.04 -3.17
CA ILE A 498 -6.40 10.46 -3.45
C ILE A 498 -4.97 10.69 -3.94
N HIS A 499 -3.95 10.14 -3.27
CA HIS A 499 -2.56 10.25 -3.73
C HIS A 499 -2.35 9.64 -5.13
N THR A 500 -2.99 8.51 -5.40
CA THR A 500 -2.95 7.83 -6.71
C THR A 500 -3.52 8.72 -7.80
N ILE A 501 -4.71 9.32 -7.56
CA ILE A 501 -5.33 10.27 -8.49
C ILE A 501 -4.47 11.54 -8.64
N LYS A 502 -3.91 12.11 -7.57
CA LYS A 502 -3.03 13.30 -7.67
C LYS A 502 -1.85 13.06 -8.60
N ASN A 503 -1.20 11.90 -8.47
CA ASN A 503 -0.05 11.54 -9.29
C ASN A 503 -0.46 11.29 -10.75
N GLN A 504 -1.58 10.61 -10.97
CA GLN A 504 -2.06 10.32 -12.32
C GLN A 504 -2.59 11.58 -13.03
N TYR A 505 -3.28 12.46 -12.31
CA TYR A 505 -3.74 13.75 -12.81
C TYR A 505 -2.56 14.60 -13.32
N LEU A 506 -1.46 14.65 -12.56
CA LEU A 506 -0.23 15.32 -12.97
C LEU A 506 0.36 14.72 -14.26
N ARG A 507 0.33 13.39 -14.41
CA ARG A 507 0.82 12.72 -15.62
C ARG A 507 -0.05 13.01 -16.84
N LEU A 508 -1.37 13.02 -16.67
CA LEU A 508 -2.32 13.21 -17.77
C LEU A 508 -2.42 14.66 -18.23
N TYR A 509 -2.39 15.61 -17.28
CA TYR A 509 -2.70 17.02 -17.57
C TYR A 509 -1.54 17.99 -17.32
N GLY A 510 -0.43 17.52 -16.75
CA GLY A 510 0.74 18.37 -16.45
C GLY A 510 0.51 19.41 -15.34
N ALA A 511 -0.61 19.30 -14.60
CA ALA A 511 -0.99 20.20 -13.52
C ALA A 511 -1.18 19.44 -12.20
N HIS A 512 -0.93 20.11 -11.07
CA HIS A 512 -1.19 19.53 -9.76
C HIS A 512 -2.68 19.68 -9.41
N LEU A 513 -3.38 18.56 -9.17
CA LEU A 513 -4.82 18.57 -8.80
C LEU A 513 -5.14 19.54 -7.65
N GLU A 514 -4.27 19.63 -6.65
CA GLU A 514 -4.48 20.55 -5.52
C GLU A 514 -4.41 22.03 -5.94
N SER A 515 -3.58 22.38 -6.94
CA SER A 515 -3.51 23.74 -7.47
C SER A 515 -4.77 24.09 -8.25
N GLU A 516 -5.26 23.17 -9.09
CA GLU A 516 -6.50 23.36 -9.88
C GLU A 516 -7.72 23.50 -8.95
N LEU A 517 -7.85 22.65 -7.93
CA LEU A 517 -8.92 22.79 -6.94
C LEU A 517 -8.89 24.16 -6.24
N LYS A 518 -7.70 24.71 -6.00
CA LYS A 518 -7.54 26.03 -5.36
C LYS A 518 -7.85 27.20 -6.30
N SER A 519 -7.69 27.04 -7.62
CA SER A 519 -8.05 28.06 -8.61
C SER A 519 -9.56 28.08 -8.86
N GLU A 520 -10.18 26.89 -8.95
CA GLU A 520 -11.59 26.74 -9.34
C GLU A 520 -12.58 26.88 -8.17
N THR A 521 -12.10 27.01 -6.93
CA THR A 521 -12.97 27.12 -5.76
C THR A 521 -12.56 28.27 -4.83
N SER A 522 -13.49 28.69 -3.97
CA SER A 522 -13.28 29.81 -3.05
C SER A 522 -13.79 29.54 -1.63
N GLY A 523 -13.48 30.46 -0.71
CA GLY A 523 -13.98 30.44 0.66
C GLY A 523 -13.69 29.15 1.45
N ASN A 524 -14.64 28.76 2.30
CA ASN A 524 -14.54 27.57 3.15
C ASN A 524 -14.64 26.27 2.34
N PHE A 525 -15.33 26.29 1.18
CA PHE A 525 -15.40 25.14 0.30
C PHE A 525 -14.02 24.77 -0.27
N LYS A 526 -13.24 25.77 -0.74
CA LYS A 526 -11.83 25.56 -1.12
C LYS A 526 -11.01 24.92 0.01
N ARG A 527 -11.22 25.39 1.25
CA ARG A 527 -10.48 24.85 2.41
C ARG A 527 -10.84 23.39 2.67
N LEU A 528 -12.12 23.03 2.55
CA LEU A 528 -12.57 21.64 2.65
C LEU A 528 -11.89 20.76 1.61
N LEU A 529 -11.99 21.11 0.33
CA LEU A 529 -11.40 20.30 -0.76
C LEU A 529 -9.87 20.23 -0.65
N THR A 530 -9.22 21.32 -0.23
CA THR A 530 -7.77 21.31 0.03
C THR A 530 -7.44 20.33 1.16
N SER A 531 -8.21 20.31 2.25
CA SER A 531 -8.01 19.37 3.36
C SER A 531 -8.24 17.91 2.96
N LEU A 532 -9.22 17.62 2.11
CA LEU A 532 -9.45 16.28 1.57
C LEU A 532 -8.36 15.86 0.59
N CYS A 533 -7.98 16.75 -0.34
CA CYS A 533 -6.92 16.52 -1.33
C CYS A 533 -5.52 16.43 -0.70
N ALA A 534 -5.34 16.93 0.53
CA ALA A 534 -4.11 16.72 1.29
C ALA A 534 -3.88 15.24 1.66
N ALA A 535 -4.93 14.40 1.63
CA ALA A 535 -4.84 12.97 1.93
C ALA A 535 -4.17 12.67 3.29
N ALA A 536 -4.49 13.49 4.29
CA ALA A 536 -3.89 13.46 5.62
C ALA A 536 -4.87 12.99 6.71
N ARG A 537 -5.93 12.25 6.34
CA ARG A 537 -6.86 11.69 7.31
C ARG A 537 -6.16 10.63 8.15
N ASP A 538 -6.41 10.59 9.45
CA ASP A 538 -6.03 9.45 10.27
C ASP A 538 -6.72 8.18 9.75
N GLU A 539 -5.95 7.19 9.36
CA GLU A 539 -6.41 5.87 8.92
C GLU A 539 -5.85 4.79 9.85
N SER A 540 -5.80 5.07 11.16
CA SER A 540 -5.39 4.10 12.18
C SER A 540 -6.54 3.23 12.70
N GLY A 541 -7.79 3.65 12.49
CA GLY A 541 -9.00 3.01 13.02
C GLY A 541 -9.13 3.05 14.55
N ARG A 542 -8.17 3.67 15.25
CA ARG A 542 -8.16 3.72 16.72
C ARG A 542 -9.19 4.73 17.21
N VAL A 543 -9.89 4.36 18.27
CA VAL A 543 -10.86 5.24 18.92
C VAL A 543 -10.30 5.66 20.27
N ASP A 544 -10.26 6.96 20.51
CA ASP A 544 -10.08 7.56 21.84
C ASP A 544 -11.44 8.11 22.30
N PRO A 545 -12.13 7.42 23.23
CA PRO A 545 -13.45 7.85 23.71
C PRO A 545 -13.43 9.19 24.45
N ASN A 546 -12.33 9.52 25.14
CA ASN A 546 -12.21 10.80 25.83
C ASN A 546 -12.03 11.94 24.83
N LYS A 547 -11.19 11.70 23.81
CA LYS A 547 -11.02 12.64 22.71
C LYS A 547 -12.30 12.78 21.88
N ALA A 548 -13.09 11.73 21.73
CA ALA A 548 -14.39 11.79 21.04
C ALA A 548 -15.36 12.74 21.76
N LYS A 549 -15.44 12.63 23.09
CA LYS A 549 -16.22 13.53 23.94
C LYS A 549 -15.72 14.97 23.88
N GLU A 550 -14.41 15.16 23.86
CA GLU A 550 -13.81 16.48 23.72
C GLU A 550 -14.13 17.09 22.35
N ASP A 551 -13.85 16.38 21.26
CA ASP A 551 -14.10 16.85 19.89
C ASP A 551 -15.61 17.09 19.65
N ALA A 552 -16.51 16.28 20.22
CA ALA A 552 -17.96 16.54 20.18
C ALA A 552 -18.35 17.85 20.88
N ARG A 553 -17.74 18.15 22.03
CA ARG A 553 -17.93 19.44 22.73
C ARG A 553 -17.34 20.60 21.95
N GLU A 554 -16.19 20.41 21.30
CA GLU A 554 -15.57 21.44 20.45
C GLU A 554 -16.43 21.74 19.22
N LEU A 555 -17.03 20.74 18.57
CA LEU A 555 -18.02 20.96 17.50
C LEU A 555 -19.24 21.74 18.00
N LEU A 556 -19.74 21.42 19.20
CA LEU A 556 -20.88 22.13 19.79
C LEU A 556 -20.54 23.61 20.10
N LYS A 557 -19.34 23.87 20.63
CA LYS A 557 -18.82 25.24 20.85
C LYS A 557 -18.59 25.99 19.55
N ALA A 558 -18.13 25.29 18.52
CA ALA A 558 -17.82 25.83 17.21
C ALA A 558 -19.08 26.20 16.40
N GLY A 559 -20.22 25.56 16.66
CA GLY A 559 -21.50 25.88 16.01
C GLY A 559 -22.50 26.49 16.99
N GLU A 560 -23.35 25.64 17.57
CA GLU A 560 -24.60 26.09 18.18
C GLU A 560 -24.46 26.93 19.46
N LEU A 561 -23.30 26.91 20.14
CA LEU A 561 -23.06 27.72 21.34
C LEU A 561 -22.40 29.07 21.06
N ARG A 562 -22.27 29.48 19.79
CA ARG A 562 -21.71 30.78 19.42
C ARG A 562 -22.56 31.50 18.38
N VAL A 563 -22.30 32.80 18.19
CA VAL A 563 -22.84 33.56 17.06
C VAL A 563 -21.93 33.33 15.86
N GLY A 564 -22.52 32.90 14.74
CA GLY A 564 -21.79 32.40 13.57
C GLY A 564 -21.25 30.99 13.80
N THR A 565 -20.39 30.51 12.91
CA THR A 565 -19.85 29.14 12.96
C THR A 565 -18.34 29.18 12.77
N ASP A 566 -17.60 28.32 13.48
CA ASP A 566 -16.17 28.10 13.24
C ASP A 566 -15.97 26.97 12.23
N GLU A 567 -15.98 27.33 10.95
CA GLU A 567 -15.87 26.35 9.87
C GLU A 567 -14.51 25.63 9.89
N SER A 568 -13.49 26.26 10.48
CA SER A 568 -12.15 25.68 10.59
C SER A 568 -12.14 24.48 11.55
N MET A 569 -12.87 24.57 12.67
CA MET A 569 -12.99 23.48 13.64
C MET A 569 -13.73 22.27 13.04
N PHE A 570 -14.85 22.52 12.35
CA PHE A 570 -15.59 21.48 11.65
C PHE A 570 -14.71 20.80 10.59
N ASN A 571 -14.03 21.58 9.76
CA ASN A 571 -13.13 21.04 8.74
C ASN A 571 -11.98 20.22 9.35
N MET A 572 -11.33 20.72 10.40
CA MET A 572 -10.24 20.00 11.08
C MET A 572 -10.71 18.64 11.60
N ILE A 573 -11.82 18.60 12.34
CA ILE A 573 -12.31 17.34 12.93
C ILE A 573 -12.80 16.39 11.83
N LEU A 574 -13.67 16.85 10.92
CA LEU A 574 -14.33 16.00 9.94
C LEU A 574 -13.38 15.51 8.83
N CYS A 575 -12.31 16.24 8.50
CA CYS A 575 -11.33 15.81 7.50
C CYS A 575 -10.17 15.00 8.06
N GLN A 576 -9.78 15.21 9.32
CA GLN A 576 -8.57 14.57 9.86
C GLN A 576 -8.84 13.35 10.72
N ARG A 577 -10.00 13.22 11.38
CA ARG A 577 -10.26 12.07 12.25
C ARG A 577 -10.59 10.81 11.43
N ASN A 578 -10.15 9.64 11.92
CA ASN A 578 -10.53 8.38 11.30
C ASN A 578 -12.04 8.12 11.43
N TYR A 579 -12.58 7.28 10.55
CA TYR A 579 -14.03 7.06 10.48
C TYR A 579 -14.63 6.47 11.77
N GLN A 580 -13.90 5.62 12.51
CA GLN A 580 -14.39 5.06 13.76
C GLN A 580 -14.44 6.11 14.87
N GLN A 581 -13.42 6.96 14.94
CA GLN A 581 -13.40 8.12 15.83
C GLN A 581 -14.57 9.07 15.50
N LEU A 582 -14.82 9.35 14.21
CA LEU A 582 -15.94 10.19 13.80
C LEU A 582 -17.31 9.59 14.18
N LYS A 583 -17.51 8.27 14.01
CA LYS A 583 -18.75 7.61 14.47
C LYS A 583 -18.97 7.84 15.97
N PHE A 584 -17.92 7.69 16.79
CA PHE A 584 -18.00 7.95 18.23
C PHE A 584 -18.26 9.43 18.54
N ILE A 585 -17.60 10.36 17.84
CA ILE A 585 -17.86 11.80 17.98
C ILE A 585 -19.33 12.11 17.68
N PHE A 586 -19.91 11.52 16.63
CA PHE A 586 -21.30 11.77 16.26
C PHE A 586 -22.28 11.25 17.30
N GLN A 587 -22.00 10.07 17.88
CA GLN A 587 -22.80 9.51 18.98
C GLN A 587 -22.73 10.38 20.24
N GLU A 588 -21.54 10.85 20.62
CA GLU A 588 -21.35 11.74 21.77
C GLU A 588 -22.00 13.12 21.53
N TYR A 589 -21.91 13.65 20.31
CA TYR A 589 -22.59 14.89 19.93
C TYR A 589 -24.11 14.77 20.10
N GLU A 590 -24.70 13.71 19.57
CA GLU A 590 -26.14 13.45 19.69
C GLU A 590 -26.57 13.20 21.14
N SER A 591 -25.75 12.50 21.93
CA SER A 591 -26.02 12.29 23.36
C SER A 591 -26.07 13.58 24.16
N VAL A 592 -25.29 14.61 23.78
CA VAL A 592 -25.21 15.88 24.55
C VAL A 592 -26.20 16.93 24.03
N THR A 593 -26.54 16.90 22.74
CA THR A 593 -27.42 17.91 22.11
C THR A 593 -28.87 17.45 21.95
N GLY A 594 -29.12 16.13 21.95
CA GLY A 594 -30.43 15.54 21.67
C GLY A 594 -30.79 15.49 20.19
N HIS A 595 -29.87 15.77 19.27
CA HIS A 595 -30.07 15.59 17.84
C HIS A 595 -28.77 15.26 17.09
N SER A 596 -28.90 14.73 15.86
CA SER A 596 -27.74 14.36 15.05
C SER A 596 -26.88 15.56 14.65
N LEU A 597 -25.59 15.30 14.42
CA LEU A 597 -24.68 16.28 13.84
C LEU A 597 -25.12 16.72 12.43
N GLU A 598 -25.76 15.83 11.66
CA GLU A 598 -26.32 16.18 10.34
C GLU A 598 -27.32 17.34 10.44
N LYS A 599 -28.17 17.34 11.47
CA LYS A 599 -29.14 18.41 11.70
C LYS A 599 -28.44 19.73 12.04
N ALA A 600 -27.38 19.68 12.84
CA ALA A 600 -26.57 20.86 13.16
C ALA A 600 -25.90 21.42 11.91
N LEU A 601 -25.27 20.57 11.08
CA LEU A 601 -24.62 20.97 9.83
C LEU A 601 -25.59 21.69 8.88
N LYS A 602 -26.82 21.20 8.73
CA LYS A 602 -27.85 21.83 7.88
C LYS A 602 -28.37 23.17 8.42
N LYS A 603 -28.19 23.44 9.72
CA LYS A 603 -28.61 24.69 10.36
C LYS A 603 -27.49 25.73 10.33
N GLU A 604 -26.25 25.31 10.51
CA GLU A 604 -25.08 26.17 10.65
C GLU A 604 -24.41 26.52 9.31
N PHE A 605 -24.51 25.64 8.30
CA PHE A 605 -23.86 25.82 7.01
C PHE A 605 -24.87 25.98 5.87
N SER A 606 -24.40 26.50 4.74
CA SER A 606 -25.15 26.58 3.48
C SER A 606 -24.21 26.41 2.28
N GLY A 607 -24.75 26.22 1.07
CA GLY A 607 -23.96 26.06 -0.17
C GLY A 607 -23.08 24.80 -0.18
N ASP A 608 -22.01 24.84 -0.97
CA ASP A 608 -21.20 23.64 -1.28
C ASP A 608 -20.41 23.11 -0.09
N ILE A 609 -20.04 24.00 0.85
CA ILE A 609 -19.42 23.58 2.11
C ILE A 609 -20.39 22.71 2.93
N MET A 610 -21.68 23.04 2.98
CA MET A 610 -22.68 22.21 3.66
C MET A 610 -22.78 20.84 2.99
N GLU A 611 -22.92 20.81 1.66
CA GLU A 611 -23.01 19.55 0.92
C GLU A 611 -21.77 18.66 1.11
N GLY A 612 -20.57 19.26 1.12
CA GLY A 612 -19.33 18.55 1.41
C GLY A 612 -19.25 17.95 2.81
N LEU A 613 -19.62 18.71 3.85
CA LEU A 613 -19.65 18.22 5.24
C LEU A 613 -20.71 17.13 5.45
N ILE A 614 -21.88 17.27 4.82
CA ILE A 614 -22.94 16.25 4.82
C ILE A 614 -22.48 14.99 4.09
N ALA A 615 -21.74 15.11 2.98
CA ALA A 615 -21.17 13.97 2.28
C ALA A 615 -20.20 13.20 3.18
N ILE A 616 -19.29 13.88 3.90
CA ILE A 616 -18.40 13.23 4.88
C ILE A 616 -19.20 12.52 5.97
N TYR A 617 -20.18 13.20 6.57
CA TYR A 617 -21.04 12.62 7.60
C TYR A 617 -21.71 11.32 7.10
N LYS A 618 -22.30 11.35 5.91
CA LYS A 618 -22.96 10.18 5.31
C LYS A 618 -21.97 9.08 4.94
N CYS A 619 -20.78 9.39 4.44
CA CYS A 619 -19.76 8.39 4.16
C CYS A 619 -19.29 7.66 5.42
N VAL A 620 -19.22 8.38 6.55
CA VAL A 620 -18.89 7.81 7.86
C VAL A 620 -20.02 6.95 8.41
N THR A 621 -21.28 7.39 8.31
CA THR A 621 -22.43 6.67 8.89
C THR A 621 -22.91 5.52 8.02
N ASN A 622 -23.11 5.75 6.72
CA ASN A 622 -23.54 4.75 5.75
C ASN A 622 -23.22 5.19 4.29
N LYS A 623 -22.07 4.74 3.77
CA LYS A 623 -21.61 5.06 2.42
C LYS A 623 -22.55 4.53 1.32
N ALA A 624 -23.21 3.39 1.52
CA ALA A 624 -24.18 2.86 0.57
C ALA A 624 -25.43 3.77 0.47
N GLU A 625 -25.90 4.32 1.60
CA GLU A 625 -26.99 5.31 1.60
C GLU A 625 -26.58 6.65 0.98
N TYR A 626 -25.31 7.06 1.15
CA TYR A 626 -24.77 8.21 0.44
C TYR A 626 -24.94 8.05 -1.08
N PHE A 627 -24.37 6.98 -1.67
CA PHE A 627 -24.48 6.74 -3.10
C PHE A 627 -25.90 6.45 -3.57
N ALA A 628 -26.74 5.79 -2.75
CA ALA A 628 -28.16 5.63 -3.05
C ALA A 628 -28.86 6.99 -3.19
N SER A 629 -28.53 7.96 -2.33
CA SER A 629 -29.07 9.32 -2.44
C SER A 629 -28.56 10.08 -3.66
N ARG A 630 -27.32 9.81 -4.11
CA ARG A 630 -26.77 10.35 -5.37
C ARG A 630 -27.50 9.79 -6.59
N LEU A 631 -27.73 8.47 -6.62
CA LEU A 631 -28.53 7.84 -7.68
C LEU A 631 -29.95 8.39 -7.71
N HIS A 632 -30.59 8.57 -6.56
CA HIS A 632 -31.93 9.13 -6.51
C HIS A 632 -31.94 10.58 -7.01
N LYS A 633 -30.99 11.42 -6.55
CA LYS A 633 -30.86 12.81 -7.02
C LYS A 633 -30.65 12.87 -8.55
N SER A 634 -29.98 11.88 -9.14
CA SER A 634 -29.75 11.84 -10.59
C SER A 634 -31.01 11.55 -11.41
N MET A 635 -32.04 10.93 -10.83
CA MET A 635 -33.26 10.50 -11.53
C MET A 635 -34.54 11.18 -11.02
N ALA A 636 -34.50 11.85 -9.86
CA ALA A 636 -35.66 12.49 -9.29
C ALA A 636 -35.96 13.84 -9.97
N GLY A 637 -37.20 14.03 -10.39
CA GLY A 637 -37.69 15.29 -10.98
C GLY A 637 -38.04 15.14 -12.46
N ILE A 638 -37.97 16.24 -13.20
CA ILE A 638 -38.18 16.23 -14.66
C ILE A 638 -36.82 16.03 -15.34
N GLY A 639 -36.67 14.92 -16.06
CA GLY A 639 -35.43 14.56 -16.75
C GLY A 639 -34.45 13.80 -15.85
N THR A 640 -33.24 13.56 -16.38
CA THR A 640 -32.23 12.73 -15.71
C THR A 640 -30.85 13.40 -15.80
N ASN A 641 -30.12 13.46 -14.69
CA ASN A 641 -28.71 13.82 -14.69
C ASN A 641 -27.87 12.57 -15.06
N ASP A 642 -27.81 12.28 -16.37
CA ASP A 642 -27.12 11.09 -16.88
C ASP A 642 -25.63 11.06 -16.55
N LYS A 643 -24.96 12.21 -16.44
CA LYS A 643 -23.54 12.26 -16.06
C LYS A 643 -23.34 11.66 -14.65
N GLN A 644 -24.15 12.08 -13.69
CA GLN A 644 -24.11 11.56 -12.32
C GLN A 644 -24.52 10.09 -12.26
N LEU A 645 -25.59 9.70 -12.98
CA LEU A 645 -26.03 8.30 -13.03
C LEU A 645 -24.91 7.39 -13.58
N ILE A 646 -24.29 7.76 -14.70
CA ILE A 646 -23.19 7.00 -15.33
C ILE A 646 -22.00 6.91 -14.37
N ARG A 647 -21.56 8.04 -13.80
CA ARG A 647 -20.39 8.05 -12.90
C ARG A 647 -20.58 7.16 -11.69
N VAL A 648 -21.72 7.23 -11.00
CA VAL A 648 -21.97 6.37 -9.83
C VAL A 648 -22.03 4.90 -10.23
N ILE A 649 -22.67 4.56 -11.36
CA ILE A 649 -22.71 3.17 -11.81
C ILE A 649 -21.31 2.64 -12.16
N ILE A 650 -20.50 3.39 -12.91
CA ILE A 650 -19.14 2.98 -13.28
C ILE A 650 -18.28 2.78 -12.03
N THR A 651 -18.25 3.77 -11.15
CA THR A 651 -17.35 3.78 -9.99
C THR A 651 -17.73 2.78 -8.90
N ARG A 652 -18.98 2.28 -8.89
CA ARG A 652 -19.48 1.40 -7.82
C ARG A 652 -19.82 -0.03 -8.26
N CYS A 653 -20.01 -0.30 -9.55
CA CYS A 653 -20.45 -1.63 -10.03
C CYS A 653 -19.52 -2.79 -9.66
N GLU A 654 -18.23 -2.53 -9.54
CA GLU A 654 -17.19 -3.51 -9.15
C GLU A 654 -16.84 -3.44 -7.65
N ILE A 655 -17.55 -2.61 -6.86
CA ILE A 655 -17.24 -2.38 -5.43
C ILE A 655 -18.43 -2.75 -4.55
N ASP A 656 -19.54 -2.01 -4.60
CA ASP A 656 -20.64 -2.09 -3.61
C ASP A 656 -22.03 -1.82 -4.18
N LEU A 657 -22.20 -1.85 -5.50
CA LEU A 657 -23.46 -1.46 -6.13
C LEU A 657 -24.66 -2.32 -5.69
N ALA A 658 -24.49 -3.58 -5.28
CA ALA A 658 -25.61 -4.37 -4.77
C ALA A 658 -26.07 -3.90 -3.38
N ASP A 659 -25.16 -3.42 -2.52
CA ASP A 659 -25.54 -2.84 -1.23
C ASP A 659 -26.20 -1.47 -1.42
N ILE A 660 -25.69 -0.67 -2.37
CA ILE A 660 -26.30 0.59 -2.78
C ILE A 660 -27.74 0.35 -3.29
N LYS A 661 -27.97 -0.70 -4.09
CA LYS A 661 -29.32 -1.09 -4.52
C LYS A 661 -30.24 -1.38 -3.33
N GLY A 662 -29.76 -2.14 -2.36
CA GLY A 662 -30.52 -2.47 -1.14
C GLY A 662 -30.84 -1.23 -0.30
N ALA A 663 -29.88 -0.32 -0.14
CA ALA A 663 -30.09 0.96 0.54
C ALA A 663 -31.08 1.86 -0.21
N PHE A 664 -30.96 1.93 -1.54
CA PHE A 664 -31.86 2.70 -2.41
C PHE A 664 -33.31 2.24 -2.27
N GLU A 665 -33.56 0.93 -2.34
CA GLU A 665 -34.92 0.39 -2.21
C GLU A 665 -35.50 0.64 -0.81
N ARG A 666 -34.68 0.50 0.23
CA ARG A 666 -35.09 0.82 1.61
C ARG A 666 -35.48 2.29 1.79
N LEU A 667 -34.72 3.22 1.20
CA LEU A 667 -34.94 4.65 1.34
C LEU A 667 -36.10 5.18 0.47
N TYR A 668 -36.29 4.62 -0.73
CA TYR A 668 -37.19 5.18 -1.75
C TYR A 668 -38.37 4.29 -2.13
N GLY A 669 -38.49 3.09 -1.50
CA GLY A 669 -39.64 2.20 -1.64
C GLY A 669 -39.81 1.52 -3.00
N LYS A 670 -38.86 1.71 -3.92
CA LYS A 670 -38.81 1.06 -5.25
C LYS A 670 -37.37 0.68 -5.57
N SER A 671 -37.19 -0.45 -6.24
CA SER A 671 -35.88 -0.91 -6.67
C SER A 671 -35.21 0.07 -7.65
N LEU A 672 -33.87 0.14 -7.60
CA LEU A 672 -33.07 0.95 -8.52
C LEU A 672 -33.37 0.64 -9.99
N LYS A 673 -33.62 -0.64 -10.32
CA LYS A 673 -34.02 -1.09 -11.66
C LYS A 673 -35.29 -0.40 -12.16
N SER A 674 -36.28 -0.24 -11.27
CA SER A 674 -37.57 0.38 -11.59
C SER A 674 -37.41 1.86 -11.95
N TRP A 675 -36.56 2.57 -11.21
CA TRP A 675 -36.22 3.96 -11.50
C TRP A 675 -35.49 4.11 -12.83
N ILE A 676 -34.42 3.33 -13.05
CA ILE A 676 -33.70 3.31 -14.33
C ILE A 676 -34.65 2.99 -15.50
N LYS A 677 -35.67 2.13 -15.30
CA LYS A 677 -36.69 1.83 -16.32
C LYS A 677 -37.50 3.07 -16.72
N GLY A 678 -37.86 3.90 -15.75
CA GLY A 678 -38.70 5.09 -15.94
C GLY A 678 -37.94 6.25 -16.58
N ASP A 679 -36.65 6.36 -16.28
CA ASP A 679 -35.84 7.54 -16.63
C ASP A 679 -34.91 7.33 -17.84
N THR A 680 -34.69 6.08 -18.27
CA THR A 680 -33.77 5.78 -19.38
C THR A 680 -34.41 4.91 -20.47
N SER A 681 -33.83 4.89 -21.67
CA SER A 681 -34.35 4.14 -22.81
C SER A 681 -33.24 3.52 -23.68
N GLY A 682 -33.64 2.69 -24.65
CA GLY A 682 -32.74 2.08 -25.64
C GLY A 682 -31.61 1.22 -25.05
N HIS A 683 -30.49 1.14 -25.79
CA HIS A 683 -29.30 0.38 -25.40
C HIS A 683 -28.62 0.95 -24.14
N TYR A 684 -28.75 2.24 -23.88
CA TYR A 684 -28.28 2.86 -22.64
C TYR A 684 -28.94 2.24 -21.41
N LYS A 685 -30.28 2.11 -21.41
CA LYS A 685 -31.00 1.40 -20.33
C LYS A 685 -30.53 -0.04 -20.17
N HIS A 686 -30.31 -0.75 -21.28
CA HIS A 686 -29.89 -2.15 -21.25
C HIS A 686 -28.47 -2.32 -20.67
N ALA A 687 -27.55 -1.42 -21.02
CA ALA A 687 -26.21 -1.38 -20.45
C ALA A 687 -26.28 -1.13 -18.93
N LEU A 688 -27.08 -0.16 -18.48
CA LEU A 688 -27.28 0.10 -17.06
C LEU A 688 -27.85 -1.13 -16.32
N TYR A 689 -28.81 -1.84 -16.92
CA TYR A 689 -29.36 -3.08 -16.35
C TYR A 689 -28.31 -4.16 -16.17
N ALA A 690 -27.45 -4.36 -17.17
CA ALA A 690 -26.35 -5.31 -17.07
C ALA A 690 -25.43 -4.96 -15.88
N LEU A 691 -25.09 -3.69 -15.72
CA LEU A 691 -24.21 -3.22 -14.65
C LEU A 691 -24.86 -3.27 -13.26
N VAL A 692 -26.18 -3.08 -13.13
CA VAL A 692 -26.88 -3.27 -11.84
C VAL A 692 -27.21 -4.74 -11.53
N GLY A 693 -26.72 -5.69 -12.34
CA GLY A 693 -26.87 -7.13 -12.10
C GLY A 693 -28.25 -7.68 -12.44
N GLU A 694 -28.96 -7.05 -13.37
CA GLU A 694 -30.33 -7.41 -13.75
C GLU A 694 -30.39 -8.02 -15.15
N GLN A 695 -31.10 -9.15 -15.28
CA GLN A 695 -31.38 -9.75 -16.59
C GLN A 695 -32.46 -8.95 -17.34
N ARG A 696 -32.41 -9.02 -18.67
CA ARG A 696 -33.45 -8.48 -19.56
C ARG A 696 -34.77 -9.16 -19.20
N SER A 697 -35.79 -8.37 -18.85
CA SER A 697 -37.15 -8.89 -18.83
C SER A 697 -37.52 -9.17 -20.29
N SER A 698 -37.77 -10.44 -20.60
CA SER A 698 -38.26 -10.91 -21.90
C SER A 698 -39.51 -10.16 -22.34
#